data_AF-A0A0J8VRV7-F1
#
_entry.id   AF-A0A0J8VRV7-F1
#
_cell.length_a   1.000
_cell.length_b   1.000
_cell.length_c   1.000
_cell.angle_alpha   90.00
_cell.angle_beta   90.00
_cell.angle_gamma   90.00
#
_symmetry.space_group_name_H-M   'P 1'
#
loop_
_entity.id
_entity.type
_entity.pdbx_description
1 polymer ?
#
loop_
_entity_poly.entity_id
_entity_poly.type
_entity_poly.pdbx_seq_one_letter_code
_entity_poly.pdbx_strand_id
1 'polypeptide(L)'
;MQLNIPLRNLISVIFFAFVLAFGTLLPAASFAQTVSETPTRAEVQSQLDALGKQKNLSPQDKLVQQDLTQTLETLDKIERVKQETVQLRQQVTQAPEKMRQATENLNALNNQESDDATRQMLNALSLRGLETRVTSVLDDLQAAQADLSTFNSQLVSLQTQPERVQNAMYAASQQLQQLRNRLNGTAPGEETLRPSQQTLLLAQQALLNAQIDQQRKSLEGNTTLQDLLQKQRDYTTAHINRLEHQLQLLQEAVNSKRLTITEKTAQEAVTPEDASRIQNNPLVKQELDVNHQLSQRLITATQSGNELVQQNIRVKNWLDRALQSERTLKEQISVLKGSLLLSRILYQQQQTLPSADELEDMTNRIADLRLEQFEVNQQRDALFQNDAFVAKLEEGHTAEVNEDVHDALLQVVDMRRELLDQLNKQLGNQLMMAINLQINQQQLMSVSTNLQEILTQQIFWVNSNRPMDWEWIKSFPKGLHDQIKGMKLTFNWEKAWPSMVKAFLAGLPLLLIAGLIRWRFGWLRQYLAKLAGEVGQLRNDSQLHTPKAILINLIRALPVCLIILAVGLILYMMQLNISDLLWAFSKELALFWLVFGLCWRVLEKEGMAVSHFAMPSTLTSHWRRQIVRVSLALLPLLFWSVVAELSPLHLMDDVLGQFMIFLNLLLIAALVWPMCRESWRDKESHTMRLVTVTVLSIVPVALLVLTVTGYFYTTLRLAGRWIETVYLVIIWNLLYQTVLRGLSVAARRIAYRRALARRQNMVKEGAEGAEPVEEATLALDQVNQQTLRITMLVMFALFGLVFWAIWSDLITVFAYLDSIVLWHYNGTEAGAAVTKNVTMGSILFALVAFTVAWALIRNLPGLLEVLVLSRLKMRQGASYAITTILNYVIIAAGAMTVFGSLGVSWDKLQWLAAALSVGLGFGLQEIFGNFVSGLIILFERPVRIGDTVTIGTFSGTVSKIRIRATTITDFDRKEVIIPNKAFVTERLINWSLTDTITRVVIRLGVAYGSDLDKVKAILLQAAMEHPKVMHDPEPAVFFTTFGPSTLDHELRLYVRELRDRSYTVDELNRTIDRLCRENGINIAFNQLEVHLHNKKGEQHTEVKRDLGKEAGEDKRLAG
;
A
#
# COMPACT_ATOMS: atom_id res chain seq x y z
N MET A 1 -83.24 16.33 -31.06
CA MET A 1 -82.70 15.52 -29.95
C MET A 1 -81.23 15.87 -29.83
N GLN A 2 -80.84 16.53 -28.74
CA GLN A 2 -79.52 17.12 -28.54
C GLN A 2 -78.44 16.05 -28.38
N LEU A 3 -77.34 16.16 -29.12
CA LEU A 3 -76.06 15.55 -28.74
C LEU A 3 -74.94 16.58 -28.92
N ASN A 4 -74.44 17.03 -27.77
CA ASN A 4 -73.30 17.91 -27.60
C ASN A 4 -72.03 17.18 -28.02
N ILE A 5 -71.41 17.59 -29.13
CA ILE A 5 -70.05 17.18 -29.51
C ILE A 5 -69.11 18.31 -29.09
N PRO A 6 -68.05 18.04 -28.31
CA PRO A 6 -67.15 19.09 -27.82
C PRO A 6 -66.36 19.70 -28.98
N LEU A 7 -66.35 21.04 -29.03
CA LEU A 7 -65.69 21.92 -30.02
C LEU A 7 -64.20 21.58 -30.30
N ARG A 8 -63.57 20.80 -29.43
CA ARG A 8 -62.17 20.34 -29.54
C ARG A 8 -61.93 19.36 -30.68
N ASN A 9 -62.94 18.57 -31.08
CA ASN A 9 -62.83 17.64 -32.22
C ASN A 9 -63.07 18.34 -33.57
N LEU A 10 -63.77 19.48 -33.60
CA LEU A 10 -63.92 20.25 -34.83
C LEU A 10 -62.62 20.96 -35.21
N ILE A 11 -61.87 21.44 -34.20
CA ILE A 11 -60.55 22.05 -34.42
C ILE A 11 -59.52 20.99 -34.82
N SER A 12 -59.59 19.77 -34.28
CA SER A 12 -58.67 18.70 -34.71
C SER A 12 -58.97 18.20 -36.12
N VAL A 13 -60.24 18.12 -36.53
CA VAL A 13 -60.63 17.70 -37.88
C VAL A 13 -60.36 18.80 -38.91
N ILE A 14 -60.56 20.08 -38.58
CA ILE A 14 -60.18 21.19 -39.45
C ILE A 14 -58.66 21.30 -39.54
N PHE A 15 -57.91 21.06 -38.47
CA PHE A 15 -56.45 21.03 -38.50
C PHE A 15 -55.91 19.82 -39.29
N PHE A 16 -56.53 18.64 -39.17
CA PHE A 16 -56.15 17.47 -39.99
C PHE A 16 -56.51 17.66 -41.47
N ALA A 17 -57.63 18.31 -41.79
CA ALA A 17 -58.01 18.63 -43.16
C ALA A 17 -57.14 19.75 -43.77
N PHE A 18 -56.68 20.71 -42.97
CA PHE A 18 -55.75 21.75 -43.43
C PHE A 18 -54.34 21.19 -43.70
N VAL A 19 -53.92 20.18 -42.93
CA VAL A 19 -52.62 19.49 -43.15
C VAL A 19 -52.68 18.50 -44.33
N LEU A 20 -53.83 17.87 -44.60
CA LEU A 20 -54.00 16.98 -45.75
C LEU A 20 -54.22 17.74 -47.08
N ALA A 21 -54.84 18.92 -47.07
CA ALA A 21 -55.07 19.71 -48.28
C ALA A 21 -53.88 20.58 -48.72
N PHE A 22 -52.92 20.89 -47.83
CA PHE A 22 -51.68 21.59 -48.18
C PHE A 22 -50.49 20.65 -48.47
N GLY A 23 -50.70 19.33 -48.36
CA GLY A 23 -49.68 18.32 -48.66
C GLY A 23 -49.64 17.86 -50.13
N THR A 24 -50.57 18.28 -50.98
CA THR A 24 -50.76 17.67 -52.32
C THR A 24 -50.87 18.65 -53.49
N LEU A 25 -50.39 19.89 -53.35
CA LEU A 25 -50.23 20.83 -54.47
C LEU A 25 -49.03 21.77 -54.23
N LEU A 26 -47.84 21.20 -54.20
CA LEU A 26 -46.64 21.92 -54.62
C LEU A 26 -46.15 21.23 -55.89
N PRO A 27 -45.80 21.96 -56.96
CA PRO A 27 -45.27 21.34 -58.16
C PRO A 27 -44.06 20.51 -57.75
N ALA A 28 -43.83 19.41 -58.46
CA ALA A 28 -42.50 18.82 -58.56
C ALA A 28 -41.57 19.89 -59.17
N ALA A 29 -41.14 20.85 -58.35
CA ALA A 29 -39.88 21.49 -58.54
C ALA A 29 -38.89 20.36 -58.29
N SER A 30 -38.43 19.79 -59.40
CA SER A 30 -37.13 19.19 -59.51
C SER A 30 -36.14 20.18 -58.90
N PHE A 31 -35.99 20.17 -57.57
CA PHE A 31 -34.73 20.54 -56.96
C PHE A 31 -33.81 19.45 -57.43
N ALA A 32 -33.22 19.70 -58.60
CA ALA A 32 -31.96 19.14 -58.97
C ALA A 32 -31.14 19.20 -57.68
N GLN A 33 -30.81 18.04 -57.13
CA GLN A 33 -29.55 17.93 -56.42
C GLN A 33 -28.56 18.51 -57.42
N THR A 34 -28.16 19.77 -57.24
CA THR A 34 -26.83 20.16 -57.64
C THR A 34 -25.96 19.22 -56.84
N VAL A 35 -25.65 18.08 -57.45
CA VAL A 35 -24.52 17.25 -57.11
C VAL A 35 -23.36 18.24 -57.25
N SER A 36 -23.02 18.91 -56.14
CA SER A 36 -21.67 19.42 -55.99
C SER A 36 -20.86 18.14 -55.90
N GLU A 37 -20.44 17.64 -57.07
CA GLU A 37 -19.62 16.45 -57.19
C GLU A 37 -18.50 16.58 -56.19
N THR A 38 -18.46 15.67 -55.20
CA THR A 38 -17.27 15.53 -54.38
C THR A 38 -16.12 15.34 -55.35
N PRO A 39 -15.07 16.18 -55.29
CA PRO A 39 -14.02 16.16 -56.29
C PRO A 39 -13.39 14.77 -56.36
N THR A 40 -13.03 14.35 -57.57
CA THR A 40 -12.40 13.04 -57.72
C THR A 40 -11.01 13.03 -57.07
N ARG A 41 -10.57 11.88 -56.57
CA ARG A 41 -9.21 11.73 -55.99
C ARG A 41 -8.13 12.25 -56.96
N ALA A 42 -8.31 12.02 -58.26
CA ALA A 42 -7.41 12.49 -59.30
C ALA A 42 -7.36 14.03 -59.40
N GLU A 43 -8.50 14.71 -59.26
CA GLU A 43 -8.57 16.18 -59.26
C GLU A 43 -7.85 16.77 -58.04
N VAL A 44 -8.12 16.27 -56.84
CA VAL A 44 -7.48 16.79 -55.61
C VAL A 44 -5.97 16.51 -55.61
N GLN A 45 -5.53 15.34 -56.08
CA GLN A 45 -4.11 15.01 -56.24
C GLN A 45 -3.44 15.93 -57.26
N SER A 46 -4.10 16.23 -58.39
CA SER A 46 -3.54 17.14 -59.40
C SER A 46 -3.37 18.57 -58.89
N GLN A 47 -4.28 19.04 -58.02
CA GLN A 47 -4.18 20.35 -57.37
C GLN A 47 -3.04 20.40 -56.35
N LEU A 48 -2.83 19.31 -55.61
CA LEU A 48 -1.74 19.17 -54.65
C LEU A 48 -0.37 19.10 -55.36
N ASP A 49 -0.28 18.33 -56.44
CA ASP A 49 0.93 18.23 -57.27
C ASP A 49 1.27 19.55 -57.98
N ALA A 50 0.26 20.35 -58.34
CA ALA A 50 0.44 21.70 -58.89
C ALA A 50 1.00 22.68 -57.85
N LEU A 51 0.51 22.64 -56.61
CA LEU A 51 1.03 23.42 -55.47
C LEU A 51 2.45 22.99 -55.08
N GLY A 52 2.76 21.70 -55.13
CA GLY A 52 4.09 21.16 -54.82
C GLY A 52 5.19 21.57 -55.81
N LYS A 53 4.83 22.02 -57.02
CA LYS A 53 5.79 22.52 -58.03
C LYS A 53 6.22 23.98 -57.81
N GLN A 54 5.59 24.70 -56.88
CA GLN A 54 5.97 26.09 -56.56
C GLN A 54 7.12 26.14 -55.54
N LYS A 55 8.19 26.89 -55.84
CA LYS A 55 9.41 26.96 -55.00
C LYS A 55 9.23 27.71 -53.67
N ASN A 56 8.24 28.59 -53.53
CA ASN A 56 7.94 29.34 -52.31
C ASN A 56 6.41 29.42 -52.09
N LEU A 57 5.89 28.73 -51.08
CA LEU A 57 4.46 28.73 -50.71
C LEU A 57 4.14 29.87 -49.73
N SER A 58 3.10 30.67 -50.00
CA SER A 58 2.61 31.67 -49.05
C SER A 58 1.95 31.04 -47.82
N PRO A 59 1.74 31.78 -46.71
CA PRO A 59 1.01 31.27 -45.56
C PRO A 59 -0.42 30.78 -45.89
N GLN A 60 -1.08 31.38 -46.89
CA GLN A 60 -2.38 30.91 -47.38
C GLN A 60 -2.26 29.63 -48.21
N ASP A 61 -1.22 29.50 -49.05
CA ASP A 61 -1.00 28.29 -49.86
C ASP A 61 -0.68 27.07 -48.99
N LYS A 62 0.00 27.27 -47.84
CA LYS A 62 0.22 26.21 -46.85
C LYS A 62 -1.09 25.71 -46.22
N LEU A 63 -2.04 26.62 -45.96
CA LEU A 63 -3.37 26.23 -45.46
C LEU A 63 -4.19 25.51 -46.53
N VAL A 64 -4.12 25.95 -47.79
CA VAL A 64 -4.75 25.25 -48.93
C VAL A 64 -4.15 23.86 -49.12
N GLN A 65 -2.82 23.72 -49.05
CA GLN A 65 -2.12 22.44 -49.12
C GLN A 65 -2.58 21.50 -47.99
N GLN A 66 -2.72 22.01 -46.76
CA GLN A 66 -3.24 21.24 -45.63
C GLN A 66 -4.69 20.81 -45.87
N ASP A 67 -5.57 21.72 -46.31
CA ASP A 67 -6.98 21.43 -46.61
C ASP A 67 -7.12 20.33 -47.68
N LEU A 68 -6.33 20.42 -48.77
CA LEU A 68 -6.32 19.43 -49.86
C LEU A 68 -5.74 18.07 -49.43
N THR A 69 -4.71 18.06 -48.59
CA THR A 69 -4.13 16.82 -48.03
C THR A 69 -5.16 16.09 -47.16
N GLN A 70 -5.83 16.83 -46.27
CA GLN A 70 -6.91 16.28 -45.44
C GLN A 70 -8.12 15.84 -46.28
N THR A 71 -8.39 16.52 -47.40
CA THR A 71 -9.46 16.13 -48.32
C THR A 71 -9.15 14.77 -48.98
N LEU A 72 -7.92 14.54 -49.43
CA LEU A 72 -7.49 13.23 -49.96
C LEU A 72 -7.61 12.12 -48.92
N GLU A 73 -7.14 12.34 -47.69
CA GLU A 73 -7.30 11.36 -46.61
C GLU A 73 -8.78 11.05 -46.32
N THR A 74 -9.65 12.05 -46.44
CA THR A 74 -11.10 11.90 -46.24
C THR A 74 -11.72 11.08 -47.38
N LEU A 75 -11.29 11.30 -48.63
CA LEU A 75 -11.72 10.51 -49.78
C LEU A 75 -11.27 9.05 -49.69
N ASP A 76 -10.04 8.78 -49.26
CA ASP A 76 -9.54 7.42 -49.05
C ASP A 76 -10.35 6.69 -47.95
N LYS A 77 -10.75 7.41 -46.88
CA LYS A 77 -11.65 6.88 -45.84
C LYS A 77 -13.04 6.55 -46.39
N ILE A 78 -13.60 7.39 -47.27
CA ILE A 78 -14.90 7.13 -47.92
C ILE A 78 -14.85 5.83 -48.70
N GLU A 79 -13.80 5.62 -49.49
CA GLU A 79 -13.68 4.42 -50.33
C GLU A 79 -13.55 3.16 -49.47
N ARG A 80 -12.76 3.23 -48.39
CA ARG A 80 -12.65 2.13 -47.42
C ARG A 80 -14.01 1.78 -46.80
N VAL A 81 -14.77 2.76 -46.34
CA VAL A 81 -16.11 2.57 -45.76
C VAL A 81 -17.07 1.92 -46.77
N LYS A 82 -17.01 2.34 -48.04
CA LYS A 82 -17.79 1.71 -49.12
C LYS A 82 -17.41 0.26 -49.34
N GLN A 83 -16.11 -0.06 -49.39
CA GLN A 83 -15.63 -1.44 -49.54
C GLN A 83 -16.06 -2.33 -48.37
N GLU A 84 -15.93 -1.85 -47.13
CA GLU A 84 -16.40 -2.56 -45.94
C GLU A 84 -17.92 -2.80 -45.97
N THR A 85 -18.70 -1.83 -46.46
CA THR A 85 -20.15 -1.96 -46.64
C THR A 85 -20.51 -3.05 -47.66
N VAL A 86 -19.75 -3.16 -48.75
CA VAL A 86 -19.94 -4.22 -49.77
C VAL A 86 -19.61 -5.59 -49.19
N GLN A 87 -18.51 -5.73 -48.47
CA GLN A 87 -18.12 -6.99 -47.80
C GLN A 87 -19.18 -7.43 -46.80
N LEU A 88 -19.70 -6.51 -45.98
CA LEU A 88 -20.77 -6.78 -45.03
C LEU A 88 -22.04 -7.29 -45.74
N ARG A 89 -22.45 -6.68 -46.86
CA ARG A 89 -23.59 -7.18 -47.65
C ARG A 89 -23.34 -8.59 -48.18
N GLN A 90 -22.14 -8.91 -48.62
CA GLN A 90 -21.79 -10.26 -49.07
C GLN A 90 -21.90 -11.28 -47.93
N GLN A 91 -21.42 -10.95 -46.73
CA GLN A 91 -21.55 -11.81 -45.55
C GLN A 91 -23.01 -12.07 -45.18
N VAL A 92 -23.85 -11.03 -45.15
CA VAL A 92 -25.30 -11.15 -44.87
C VAL A 92 -25.99 -12.02 -45.92
N THR A 93 -25.61 -11.89 -47.20
CA THR A 93 -26.20 -12.68 -48.29
C THR A 93 -25.81 -14.17 -48.20
N GLN A 94 -24.60 -14.48 -47.72
CA GLN A 94 -24.13 -15.86 -47.52
C GLN A 94 -24.62 -16.50 -46.21
N ALA A 95 -25.13 -15.71 -45.26
CA ALA A 95 -25.48 -16.19 -43.94
C ALA A 95 -26.56 -17.29 -43.92
N PRO A 96 -27.65 -17.22 -44.71
CA PRO A 96 -28.68 -18.25 -44.71
C PRO A 96 -28.16 -19.65 -45.12
N GLU A 97 -27.25 -19.72 -46.10
CA GLU A 97 -26.71 -20.99 -46.56
C GLU A 97 -25.78 -21.62 -45.51
N LYS A 98 -24.92 -20.80 -44.88
CA LYS A 98 -24.08 -21.27 -43.76
C LYS A 98 -24.92 -21.69 -42.55
N MET A 99 -26.04 -21.02 -42.29
CA MET A 99 -26.97 -21.37 -41.23
C MET A 99 -27.65 -22.72 -41.49
N ARG A 100 -28.01 -22.99 -42.75
CA ARG A 100 -28.54 -24.29 -43.19
C ARG A 100 -27.52 -25.40 -42.96
N GLN A 101 -26.27 -25.20 -43.39
CA GLN A 101 -25.17 -26.15 -43.16
C GLN A 101 -24.95 -26.44 -41.66
N ALA A 102 -24.90 -25.41 -40.82
CA ALA A 102 -24.75 -25.58 -39.37
C ALA A 102 -25.92 -26.38 -38.76
N THR A 103 -27.14 -26.15 -39.24
CA THR A 103 -28.34 -26.85 -38.77
C THR A 103 -28.34 -28.32 -39.24
N GLU A 104 -27.96 -28.60 -40.48
CA GLU A 104 -27.80 -29.96 -41.01
C GLU A 104 -26.75 -30.74 -40.22
N ASN A 105 -25.59 -30.12 -39.93
CA ASN A 105 -24.54 -30.73 -39.13
C ASN A 105 -24.98 -30.98 -37.68
N LEU A 106 -25.74 -30.06 -37.08
CA LEU A 106 -26.31 -30.24 -35.73
C LEU A 106 -27.31 -31.42 -35.70
N ASN A 107 -28.17 -31.53 -36.71
CA ASN A 107 -29.11 -32.64 -36.80
C ASN A 107 -28.40 -33.98 -37.04
N ALA A 108 -27.31 -33.99 -37.82
CA ALA A 108 -26.49 -35.18 -38.03
C ALA A 108 -25.82 -35.66 -36.74
N LEU A 109 -25.48 -34.76 -35.81
CA LEU A 109 -24.93 -35.13 -34.50
C LEU A 109 -25.95 -35.86 -33.60
N ASN A 110 -27.26 -35.62 -33.78
CA ASN A 110 -28.34 -36.25 -33.01
C ASN A 110 -28.73 -37.66 -33.51
N ASN A 111 -28.37 -38.04 -34.74
CA ASN A 111 -28.60 -39.40 -35.24
C ASN A 111 -27.45 -40.31 -34.78
N GLN A 112 -27.76 -41.23 -33.86
CA GLN A 112 -26.78 -41.92 -33.02
C GLN A 112 -26.31 -43.28 -33.58
N GLU A 113 -25.02 -43.59 -33.43
CA GLU A 113 -24.53 -44.95 -33.23
C GLU A 113 -24.69 -45.31 -31.74
N SER A 114 -25.01 -46.57 -31.42
CA SER A 114 -25.13 -47.02 -30.03
C SER A 114 -23.78 -46.97 -29.30
N ASP A 115 -23.76 -46.44 -28.07
CA ASP A 115 -22.58 -46.43 -27.19
C ASP A 115 -21.96 -47.83 -27.05
N ASP A 116 -22.78 -48.88 -27.11
CA ASP A 116 -22.33 -50.27 -27.06
C ASP A 116 -21.55 -50.69 -28.31
N ALA A 117 -21.95 -50.21 -29.49
CA ALA A 117 -21.22 -50.46 -30.74
C ALA A 117 -19.87 -49.71 -30.74
N THR A 118 -19.86 -48.48 -30.22
CA THR A 118 -18.61 -47.72 -30.05
C THR A 118 -17.68 -48.40 -29.04
N ARG A 119 -18.18 -48.86 -27.90
CA ARG A 119 -17.39 -49.63 -26.91
C ARG A 119 -16.79 -50.90 -27.51
N GLN A 120 -17.54 -51.64 -28.32
CA GLN A 120 -17.02 -52.83 -29.00
C GLN A 120 -15.89 -52.51 -29.97
N MET A 121 -16.04 -51.43 -30.75
CA MET A 121 -14.98 -50.97 -31.67
C MET A 121 -13.73 -50.50 -30.91
N LEU A 122 -13.91 -49.79 -29.80
CA LEU A 122 -12.81 -49.31 -28.96
C LEU A 122 -12.06 -50.46 -28.27
N ASN A 123 -12.77 -51.47 -27.76
CA ASN A 123 -12.15 -52.62 -27.09
C ASN A 123 -11.31 -53.50 -28.03
N ALA A 124 -11.58 -53.46 -29.34
CA ALA A 124 -10.82 -54.16 -30.37
C ALA A 124 -9.48 -53.48 -30.72
N LEU A 125 -9.30 -52.21 -30.37
CA LEU A 125 -8.05 -51.48 -30.62
C LEU A 125 -6.95 -51.86 -29.61
N SER A 126 -5.69 -51.76 -30.05
CA SER A 126 -4.53 -51.88 -29.17
C SER A 126 -4.39 -50.63 -28.29
N LEU A 127 -3.70 -50.75 -27.14
CA LEU A 127 -3.46 -49.62 -26.23
C LEU A 127 -2.86 -48.41 -26.96
N ARG A 128 -1.86 -48.63 -27.82
CA ARG A 128 -1.24 -47.58 -28.64
C ARG A 128 -2.21 -46.95 -29.64
N GLY A 129 -3.12 -47.75 -30.21
CA GLY A 129 -4.18 -47.26 -31.10
C GLY A 129 -5.19 -46.38 -30.35
N LEU A 130 -5.57 -46.78 -29.14
CA LEU A 130 -6.44 -46.00 -28.26
C LEU A 130 -5.79 -44.68 -27.83
N GLU A 131 -4.51 -44.71 -27.43
CA GLU A 131 -3.76 -43.50 -27.04
C GLU A 131 -3.62 -42.51 -28.20
N THR A 132 -3.35 -42.98 -29.41
CA THR A 132 -3.30 -42.12 -30.62
C THR A 132 -4.65 -41.48 -30.88
N ARG A 133 -5.74 -42.22 -30.68
CA ARG A 133 -7.10 -41.70 -30.86
C ARG A 133 -7.48 -40.68 -29.79
N VAL A 134 -7.04 -40.87 -28.55
CA VAL A 134 -7.17 -39.87 -27.47
C VAL A 134 -6.50 -38.55 -27.87
N THR A 135 -5.27 -38.58 -28.39
CA THR A 135 -4.59 -37.36 -28.84
C THR A 135 -5.35 -36.65 -29.95
N SER A 136 -5.81 -37.39 -30.97
CA SER A 136 -6.61 -36.82 -32.06
C SER A 136 -7.91 -36.16 -31.58
N VAL A 137 -8.64 -36.80 -30.66
CA VAL A 137 -9.89 -36.24 -30.12
C VAL A 137 -9.61 -35.00 -29.26
N LEU A 138 -8.47 -34.96 -28.55
CA LEU A 138 -8.05 -33.78 -27.80
C LEU A 138 -7.72 -32.61 -28.72
N ASP A 139 -7.05 -32.84 -29.86
CA ASP A 139 -6.74 -31.81 -30.85
C ASP A 139 -8.04 -31.25 -31.49
N ASP A 140 -8.98 -32.13 -31.86
CA ASP A 140 -10.28 -31.74 -32.41
C ASP A 140 -11.10 -30.93 -31.38
N LEU A 141 -11.07 -31.36 -30.11
CA LEU A 141 -11.74 -30.67 -29.02
C LEU A 141 -11.16 -29.27 -28.80
N GLN A 142 -9.84 -29.13 -28.86
CA GLN A 142 -9.17 -27.84 -28.73
C GLN A 142 -9.52 -26.90 -29.89
N ALA A 143 -9.58 -27.41 -31.13
CA ALA A 143 -10.00 -26.62 -32.29
C ALA A 143 -11.47 -26.16 -32.15
N ALA A 144 -12.37 -27.07 -31.77
CA ALA A 144 -13.78 -26.75 -31.57
C ALA A 144 -14.00 -25.71 -30.44
N GLN A 145 -13.22 -25.80 -29.34
CA GLN A 145 -13.24 -24.79 -28.28
C GLN A 145 -12.77 -23.41 -28.76
N ALA A 146 -11.73 -23.35 -29.61
CA ALA A 146 -11.27 -22.11 -30.21
C ALA A 146 -12.33 -21.46 -31.11
N ASP A 147 -13.02 -22.26 -31.92
CA ASP A 147 -14.13 -21.81 -32.75
C ASP A 147 -15.31 -21.30 -31.90
N LEU A 148 -15.68 -22.03 -30.84
CA LEU A 148 -16.72 -21.62 -29.90
C LEU A 148 -16.38 -20.26 -29.26
N SER A 149 -15.11 -20.04 -28.90
CA SER A 149 -14.65 -18.77 -28.35
C SER A 149 -14.81 -17.62 -29.35
N THR A 150 -14.52 -17.88 -30.63
CA THR A 150 -14.63 -16.90 -31.71
C THR A 150 -16.08 -16.58 -32.04
N PHE A 151 -16.96 -17.58 -32.09
CA PHE A 151 -18.39 -17.35 -32.31
C PHE A 151 -19.03 -16.58 -31.15
N ASN A 152 -18.66 -16.89 -29.90
CA ASN A 152 -19.20 -16.18 -28.74
C ASN A 152 -18.77 -14.71 -28.71
N SER A 153 -17.51 -14.36 -29.01
CA SER A 153 -17.08 -12.95 -29.07
C SER A 153 -17.78 -12.18 -30.19
N GLN A 154 -17.89 -12.78 -31.38
CA GLN A 154 -18.62 -12.17 -32.50
C GLN A 154 -20.10 -11.99 -32.17
N LEU A 155 -20.74 -12.98 -31.55
CA LEU A 155 -22.14 -12.93 -31.16
C LEU A 155 -22.39 -11.82 -30.13
N VAL A 156 -21.51 -11.66 -29.14
CA VAL A 156 -21.58 -10.56 -28.17
C VAL A 156 -21.40 -9.20 -28.85
N SER A 157 -20.45 -9.09 -29.79
CA SER A 157 -20.28 -7.88 -30.60
C SER A 157 -21.57 -7.55 -31.37
N LEU A 158 -22.19 -8.52 -32.04
CA LEU A 158 -23.45 -8.30 -32.77
C LEU A 158 -24.63 -7.98 -31.84
N GLN A 159 -24.73 -8.63 -30.69
CA GLN A 159 -25.78 -8.36 -29.69
C GLN A 159 -25.73 -6.92 -29.16
N THR A 160 -24.53 -6.38 -29.02
CA THR A 160 -24.29 -5.02 -28.53
C THR A 160 -24.17 -3.98 -29.64
N GLN A 161 -24.22 -4.41 -30.90
CA GLN A 161 -24.13 -3.53 -32.07
C GLN A 161 -25.27 -2.50 -32.17
N PRO A 162 -26.56 -2.80 -31.85
CA PRO A 162 -27.64 -1.83 -31.96
C PRO A 162 -27.41 -0.55 -31.16
N GLU A 163 -27.01 -0.68 -29.89
CA GLU A 163 -26.70 0.48 -29.04
C GLU A 163 -25.50 1.28 -29.58
N ARG A 164 -24.44 0.60 -30.03
CA ARG A 164 -23.25 1.24 -30.63
C ARG A 164 -23.60 2.02 -31.88
N VAL A 165 -24.37 1.41 -32.78
CA VAL A 165 -24.80 2.06 -34.02
C VAL A 165 -25.70 3.25 -33.71
N GLN A 166 -26.64 3.13 -32.78
CA GLN A 166 -27.53 4.22 -32.41
C GLN A 166 -26.76 5.44 -31.90
N ASN A 167 -25.79 5.23 -31.01
CA ASN A 167 -24.92 6.30 -30.49
C ASN A 167 -24.06 6.92 -31.60
N ALA A 168 -23.44 6.09 -32.44
CA ALA A 168 -22.62 6.55 -33.56
C ALA A 168 -23.44 7.34 -34.59
N MET A 169 -24.64 6.88 -34.93
CA MET A 169 -25.55 7.58 -35.84
C MET A 169 -26.04 8.90 -35.25
N TYR A 170 -26.33 8.96 -33.94
CA TYR A 170 -26.71 10.20 -33.28
C TYR A 170 -25.57 11.23 -33.30
N ALA A 171 -24.34 10.82 -32.95
CA ALA A 171 -23.17 11.68 -33.01
C ALA A 171 -22.87 12.15 -34.44
N ALA A 172 -22.89 11.24 -35.42
CA ALA A 172 -22.69 11.56 -36.83
C ALA A 172 -23.78 12.51 -37.35
N SER A 173 -25.03 12.33 -36.94
CA SER A 173 -26.14 13.23 -37.30
C SER A 173 -25.95 14.64 -36.71
N GLN A 174 -25.50 14.76 -35.46
CA GLN A 174 -25.17 16.05 -34.85
C GLN A 174 -24.02 16.74 -35.59
N GLN A 175 -22.95 16.01 -35.89
CA GLN A 175 -21.81 16.52 -36.65
C GLN A 175 -22.23 16.97 -38.06
N LEU A 176 -23.09 16.20 -38.73
CA LEU A 176 -23.60 16.53 -40.05
C LEU A 176 -24.45 17.81 -40.01
N GLN A 177 -25.24 18.01 -38.96
CA GLN A 177 -26.00 19.25 -38.76
C GLN A 177 -25.08 20.45 -38.51
N GLN A 178 -24.02 20.31 -37.71
CA GLN A 178 -23.01 21.35 -37.52
C GLN A 178 -22.27 21.69 -38.83
N LEU A 179 -21.87 20.67 -39.60
CA LEU A 179 -21.25 20.81 -40.91
C LEU A 179 -22.17 21.52 -41.92
N ARG A 180 -23.46 21.17 -41.96
CA ARG A 180 -24.46 21.87 -42.79
C ARG A 180 -24.61 23.33 -42.38
N ASN A 181 -24.68 23.62 -41.07
CA ASN A 181 -24.82 24.99 -40.59
C ASN A 181 -23.60 25.86 -40.95
N ARG A 182 -22.39 25.27 -40.93
CA ARG A 182 -21.15 25.92 -41.41
C ARG A 182 -21.15 26.14 -42.92
N LEU A 183 -21.47 25.11 -43.71
CA LEU A 183 -21.56 25.19 -45.16
C LEU A 183 -22.61 26.23 -45.64
N ASN A 184 -23.70 26.39 -44.89
CA ASN A 184 -24.76 27.35 -45.19
C ASN A 184 -24.49 28.78 -44.67
N GLY A 185 -23.35 29.02 -44.00
CA GLY A 185 -22.99 30.36 -43.48
C GLY A 185 -23.88 30.87 -42.35
N THR A 186 -24.64 29.99 -41.69
CA THR A 186 -25.60 30.33 -40.63
C THR A 186 -24.98 30.34 -39.21
N ALA A 187 -23.67 30.10 -39.09
CA ALA A 187 -22.96 30.10 -37.81
C ALA A 187 -22.51 31.53 -37.44
N PRO A 188 -22.90 32.07 -36.26
CA PRO A 188 -22.55 33.44 -35.87
C PRO A 188 -21.04 33.56 -35.57
N GLY A 189 -20.35 34.43 -36.32
CA GLY A 189 -18.96 34.85 -36.05
C GLY A 189 -17.83 34.16 -36.83
N GLU A 190 -18.11 33.36 -37.86
CA GLU A 190 -17.08 32.74 -38.72
C GLU A 190 -16.78 33.57 -39.99
N GLU A 191 -15.50 33.65 -40.38
CA GLU A 191 -15.03 34.29 -41.63
C GLU A 191 -15.52 33.55 -42.89
N THR A 192 -15.52 34.21 -44.05
CA THR A 192 -15.89 33.59 -45.34
C THR A 192 -15.00 32.36 -45.63
N LEU A 193 -15.63 31.19 -45.78
CA LEU A 193 -14.93 29.93 -46.04
C LEU A 193 -14.08 29.99 -47.31
N ARG A 194 -12.84 29.49 -47.26
CA ARG A 194 -12.00 29.32 -48.44
C ARG A 194 -12.55 28.22 -49.36
N PRO A 195 -12.37 28.30 -50.69
CA PRO A 195 -12.82 27.25 -51.60
C PRO A 195 -12.25 25.85 -51.27
N SER A 196 -10.96 25.76 -50.91
CA SER A 196 -10.33 24.50 -50.47
C SER A 196 -10.98 23.91 -49.21
N GLN A 197 -11.35 24.77 -48.27
CA GLN A 197 -11.98 24.40 -47.01
C GLN A 197 -13.44 23.98 -47.23
N GLN A 198 -14.17 24.63 -48.15
CA GLN A 198 -15.51 24.21 -48.55
C GLN A 198 -15.50 22.79 -49.15
N THR A 199 -14.52 22.49 -49.99
CA THR A 199 -14.29 21.16 -50.56
C THR A 199 -14.00 20.10 -49.49
N LEU A 200 -13.17 20.43 -48.50
CA LEU A 200 -12.91 19.54 -47.35
C LEU A 200 -14.19 19.25 -46.55
N LEU A 201 -15.01 20.27 -46.26
CA LEU A 201 -16.25 20.11 -45.51
C LEU A 201 -17.29 19.28 -46.27
N LEU A 202 -17.35 19.41 -47.61
CA LEU A 202 -18.18 18.55 -48.47
C LEU A 202 -17.70 17.10 -48.47
N ALA A 203 -16.39 16.86 -48.52
CA ALA A 203 -15.81 15.52 -48.39
C ALA A 203 -16.11 14.91 -47.00
N GLN A 204 -16.01 15.69 -45.91
CA GLN A 204 -16.37 15.24 -44.57
C GLN A 204 -17.87 14.91 -44.44
N GLN A 205 -18.74 15.70 -45.08
CA GLN A 205 -20.17 15.40 -45.14
C GLN A 205 -20.44 14.08 -45.89
N ALA A 206 -19.76 13.84 -47.02
CA ALA A 206 -19.89 12.60 -47.78
C ALA A 206 -19.39 11.39 -46.98
N LEU A 207 -18.30 11.53 -46.20
CA LEU A 207 -17.81 10.50 -45.29
C LEU A 207 -18.83 10.15 -44.21
N LEU A 208 -19.40 11.15 -43.54
CA LEU A 208 -20.42 10.92 -42.50
C LEU A 208 -21.66 10.23 -43.09
N ASN A 209 -22.10 10.61 -44.29
CA ASN A 209 -23.20 9.94 -44.97
C ASN A 209 -22.87 8.47 -45.31
N ALA A 210 -21.65 8.20 -45.83
CA ALA A 210 -21.21 6.83 -46.12
C ALA A 210 -21.12 5.98 -44.85
N GLN A 211 -20.64 6.54 -43.73
CA GLN A 211 -20.63 5.87 -42.43
C GLN A 211 -22.04 5.59 -41.93
N ILE A 212 -22.97 6.55 -42.03
CA ILE A 212 -24.37 6.34 -41.64
C ILE A 212 -25.01 5.22 -42.47
N ASP A 213 -24.75 5.14 -43.78
CA ASP A 213 -25.24 4.05 -44.63
C ASP A 213 -24.65 2.69 -44.22
N GLN A 214 -23.33 2.62 -44.00
CA GLN A 214 -22.66 1.42 -43.48
C GLN A 214 -23.30 0.95 -42.17
N GLN A 215 -23.49 1.87 -41.24
CA GLN A 215 -24.08 1.61 -39.93
C GLN A 215 -25.52 1.09 -40.04
N ARG A 216 -26.36 1.71 -40.90
CA ARG A 216 -27.71 1.22 -41.19
C ARG A 216 -27.71 -0.19 -41.80
N LYS A 217 -26.85 -0.44 -42.79
CA LYS A 217 -26.73 -1.76 -43.42
C LYS A 217 -26.25 -2.82 -42.43
N SER A 218 -25.43 -2.43 -41.45
CA SER A 218 -25.01 -3.31 -40.36
C SER A 218 -26.16 -3.67 -39.41
N LEU A 219 -27.10 -2.75 -39.15
CA LEU A 219 -28.31 -3.05 -38.39
C LEU A 219 -29.26 -3.97 -39.15
N GLU A 220 -29.46 -3.73 -40.45
CA GLU A 220 -30.32 -4.56 -41.31
C GLU A 220 -29.84 -6.02 -41.34
N GLY A 221 -28.52 -6.24 -41.39
CA GLY A 221 -27.92 -7.59 -41.37
C GLY A 221 -27.72 -8.19 -39.99
N ASN A 222 -27.90 -7.43 -38.91
CA ASN A 222 -27.50 -7.84 -37.56
C ASN A 222 -28.22 -9.11 -37.09
N THR A 223 -29.55 -9.16 -37.24
CA THR A 223 -30.35 -10.33 -36.81
C THR A 223 -29.96 -11.59 -37.57
N THR A 224 -29.78 -11.50 -38.90
CA THR A 224 -29.39 -12.65 -39.72
C THR A 224 -28.01 -13.20 -39.38
N LEU A 225 -27.07 -12.33 -39.02
CA LEU A 225 -25.73 -12.74 -38.60
C LEU A 225 -25.73 -13.29 -37.17
N GLN A 226 -26.57 -12.76 -36.27
CA GLN A 226 -26.78 -13.32 -34.93
C GLN A 226 -27.36 -14.74 -35.01
N ASP A 227 -28.39 -14.95 -35.82
CA ASP A 227 -29.01 -16.26 -35.99
C ASP A 227 -28.02 -17.30 -36.55
N LEU A 228 -27.21 -16.90 -37.55
CA LEU A 228 -26.12 -17.73 -38.07
C LEU A 228 -25.13 -18.12 -36.96
N LEU A 229 -24.59 -17.14 -36.24
CA LEU A 229 -23.60 -17.39 -35.20
C LEU A 229 -24.18 -18.20 -34.05
N GLN A 230 -25.46 -18.00 -33.71
CA GLN A 230 -26.14 -18.78 -32.70
C GLN A 230 -26.26 -20.25 -33.13
N LYS A 231 -26.60 -20.53 -34.40
CA LYS A 231 -26.63 -21.90 -34.93
C LYS A 231 -25.24 -22.53 -35.02
N GLN A 232 -24.23 -21.77 -35.42
CA GLN A 232 -22.83 -22.25 -35.42
C GLN A 232 -22.36 -22.56 -34.00
N ARG A 233 -22.65 -21.69 -33.03
CA ARG A 233 -22.37 -21.92 -31.60
C ARG A 233 -23.07 -23.16 -31.07
N ASP A 234 -24.36 -23.33 -31.38
CA ASP A 234 -25.15 -24.48 -30.93
C ASP A 234 -24.59 -25.79 -31.52
N TYR A 235 -24.25 -25.79 -32.82
CA TYR A 235 -23.53 -26.90 -33.47
C TYR A 235 -22.19 -27.20 -32.79
N THR A 236 -21.33 -26.20 -32.64
CA THR A 236 -20.00 -26.39 -32.04
C THR A 236 -20.09 -26.85 -30.59
N THR A 237 -21.06 -26.37 -29.82
CA THR A 237 -21.30 -26.82 -28.44
C THR A 237 -21.74 -28.28 -28.41
N ALA A 238 -22.68 -28.67 -29.27
CA ALA A 238 -23.09 -30.07 -29.39
C ALA A 238 -21.92 -30.96 -29.85
N HIS A 239 -21.07 -30.46 -30.75
CA HIS A 239 -19.88 -31.15 -31.22
C HIS A 239 -18.85 -31.34 -30.10
N ILE A 240 -18.58 -30.31 -29.29
CA ILE A 240 -17.71 -30.39 -28.11
C ILE A 240 -18.25 -31.43 -27.12
N ASN A 241 -19.55 -31.40 -26.79
CA ASN A 241 -20.14 -32.38 -25.88
C ASN A 241 -19.97 -33.82 -26.41
N ARG A 242 -20.08 -34.02 -27.73
CA ARG A 242 -19.83 -35.32 -28.36
C ARG A 242 -18.36 -35.72 -28.26
N LEU A 243 -17.42 -34.80 -28.52
CA LEU A 243 -15.99 -35.08 -28.40
C LEU A 243 -15.61 -35.39 -26.95
N GLU A 244 -16.16 -34.66 -25.97
CA GLU A 244 -15.99 -34.95 -24.53
C GLU A 244 -16.51 -36.33 -24.17
N HIS A 245 -17.69 -36.71 -24.66
CA HIS A 245 -18.26 -38.03 -24.42
C HIS A 245 -17.44 -39.15 -25.08
N GLN A 246 -16.99 -38.95 -26.33
CA GLN A 246 -16.09 -39.87 -27.02
C GLN A 246 -14.75 -40.01 -26.29
N LEU A 247 -14.21 -38.90 -25.78
CA LEU A 247 -12.99 -38.89 -24.98
C LEU A 247 -13.17 -39.69 -23.67
N GLN A 248 -14.33 -39.57 -23.02
CA GLN A 248 -14.66 -40.33 -21.82
C GLN A 248 -14.71 -41.84 -22.10
N LEU A 249 -15.38 -42.27 -23.18
CA LEU A 249 -15.44 -43.67 -23.60
C LEU A 249 -14.06 -44.20 -24.02
N LEU A 250 -13.27 -43.40 -24.72
CA LEU A 250 -11.88 -43.72 -25.08
C LEU A 250 -11.01 -43.91 -23.84
N GLN A 251 -11.14 -43.03 -22.85
CA GLN A 251 -10.39 -43.13 -21.60
C GLN A 251 -10.84 -44.31 -20.76
N GLU A 252 -12.13 -44.63 -20.71
CA GLU A 252 -12.63 -45.85 -20.07
C GLU A 252 -12.01 -47.11 -20.72
N ALA A 253 -11.92 -47.14 -22.05
CA ALA A 253 -11.26 -48.22 -22.78
C ALA A 253 -9.74 -48.26 -22.54
N VAL A 254 -9.05 -47.12 -22.51
CA VAL A 254 -7.62 -47.03 -22.17
C VAL A 254 -7.36 -47.49 -20.74
N ASN A 255 -8.16 -47.01 -19.79
CA ASN A 255 -8.02 -47.30 -18.36
C ASN A 255 -8.27 -48.78 -18.08
N SER A 256 -9.31 -49.36 -18.69
CA SER A 256 -9.60 -50.80 -18.56
C SER A 256 -8.50 -51.65 -19.21
N LYS A 257 -8.04 -51.32 -20.42
CA LYS A 257 -6.90 -52.02 -21.05
C LYS A 257 -5.61 -51.93 -20.24
N ARG A 258 -5.28 -50.75 -19.70
CA ARG A 258 -4.12 -50.56 -18.81
C ARG A 258 -4.25 -51.40 -17.55
N LEU A 259 -5.41 -51.38 -16.91
CA LEU A 259 -5.67 -52.18 -15.71
C LEU A 259 -5.56 -53.68 -16.02
N THR A 260 -6.15 -54.19 -17.11
CA THR A 260 -6.05 -55.60 -17.49
C THR A 260 -4.61 -56.02 -17.82
N ILE A 261 -3.82 -55.17 -18.49
CA ILE A 261 -2.40 -55.45 -18.74
C ILE A 261 -1.64 -55.49 -17.42
N THR A 262 -1.85 -54.51 -16.54
CA THR A 262 -1.24 -54.45 -15.21
C THR A 262 -1.62 -55.66 -14.35
N GLU A 263 -2.90 -56.05 -14.31
CA GLU A 263 -3.41 -57.21 -13.59
C GLU A 263 -2.83 -58.53 -14.13
N LYS A 264 -2.67 -58.64 -15.45
CA LYS A 264 -2.04 -59.80 -16.07
C LYS A 264 -0.56 -59.91 -15.69
N THR A 265 0.20 -58.81 -15.78
CA THR A 265 1.61 -58.75 -15.33
C THR A 265 1.73 -59.03 -13.83
N ALA A 266 0.80 -58.50 -13.04
CA ALA A 266 0.68 -58.75 -11.61
C ALA A 266 0.42 -60.23 -11.27
N GLN A 267 -0.41 -60.92 -12.05
CA GLN A 267 -0.72 -62.35 -11.87
C GLN A 267 0.46 -63.23 -12.31
N GLU A 268 1.07 -62.95 -13.46
CA GLU A 268 2.28 -63.63 -13.95
C GLU A 268 3.43 -63.50 -12.95
N ALA A 269 3.49 -62.40 -12.19
CA ALA A 269 4.51 -62.17 -11.19
C ALA A 269 4.34 -62.91 -9.86
N VAL A 270 3.12 -63.35 -9.54
CA VAL A 270 2.77 -64.07 -8.30
C VAL A 270 2.83 -65.58 -8.51
N THR A 271 2.62 -66.06 -9.74
CA THR A 271 2.73 -67.48 -10.10
C THR A 271 3.60 -67.68 -11.35
N PRO A 272 4.93 -67.57 -11.25
CA PRO A 272 5.83 -68.02 -12.32
C PRO A 272 5.63 -69.52 -12.55
N GLU A 273 5.51 -69.97 -13.80
CA GLU A 273 5.16 -71.37 -14.14
C GLU A 273 6.10 -72.41 -13.48
N ASP A 274 7.39 -72.09 -13.29
CA ASP A 274 8.38 -72.98 -12.66
C ASP A 274 8.45 -72.88 -11.12
N ALA A 275 8.11 -71.72 -10.53
CA ALA A 275 8.15 -71.50 -9.08
C ALA A 275 7.02 -72.22 -8.32
N SER A 276 5.98 -72.65 -9.04
CA SER A 276 4.84 -73.43 -8.50
C SER A 276 5.26 -74.77 -7.86
N ARG A 277 6.42 -75.33 -8.25
CA ARG A 277 6.94 -76.61 -7.72
C ARG A 277 7.71 -76.47 -6.39
N ILE A 278 8.18 -75.26 -6.05
CA ILE A 278 9.09 -74.98 -4.91
C ILE A 278 8.51 -73.89 -3.97
N GLN A 279 7.22 -73.56 -4.11
CA GLN A 279 6.49 -72.59 -3.25
C GLN A 279 6.53 -72.90 -1.73
N ASN A 280 6.89 -74.13 -1.35
CA ASN A 280 6.99 -74.54 0.05
C ASN A 280 8.32 -74.15 0.71
N ASN A 281 9.31 -73.67 -0.06
CA ASN A 281 10.57 -73.16 0.49
C ASN A 281 10.34 -71.78 1.15
N PRO A 282 10.75 -71.58 2.42
CA PRO A 282 10.48 -70.35 3.16
C PRO A 282 11.12 -69.10 2.52
N LEU A 283 12.30 -69.23 1.90
CA LEU A 283 13.03 -68.13 1.25
C LEU A 283 12.32 -67.66 -0.04
N VAL A 284 11.93 -68.61 -0.91
CA VAL A 284 11.20 -68.30 -2.15
C VAL A 284 9.83 -67.69 -1.84
N LYS A 285 9.15 -68.16 -0.79
CA LYS A 285 7.86 -67.62 -0.35
C LYS A 285 7.97 -66.17 0.13
N GLN A 286 9.00 -65.85 0.92
CA GLN A 286 9.25 -64.48 1.38
C GLN A 286 9.49 -63.52 0.20
N GLU A 287 10.25 -63.94 -0.81
CA GLU A 287 10.53 -63.10 -1.98
C GLU A 287 9.31 -62.98 -2.93
N LEU A 288 8.46 -64.01 -3.01
CA LEU A 288 7.16 -63.95 -3.69
C LEU A 288 6.18 -63.00 -2.99
N ASP A 289 6.16 -62.94 -1.65
CA ASP A 289 5.33 -62.00 -0.90
C ASP A 289 5.72 -60.54 -1.20
N VAL A 290 7.01 -60.25 -1.39
CA VAL A 290 7.49 -58.92 -1.83
C VAL A 290 6.98 -58.60 -3.25
N ASN A 291 7.01 -59.56 -4.17
CA ASN A 291 6.46 -59.36 -5.52
C ASN A 291 4.94 -59.16 -5.49
N HIS A 292 4.22 -59.85 -4.60
CA HIS A 292 2.80 -59.65 -4.38
C HIS A 292 2.48 -58.23 -3.86
N GLN A 293 3.28 -57.71 -2.93
CA GLN A 293 3.15 -56.32 -2.47
C GLN A 293 3.42 -55.30 -3.59
N LEU A 294 4.46 -55.51 -4.40
CA LEU A 294 4.78 -54.65 -5.55
C LEU A 294 3.69 -54.68 -6.62
N SER A 295 3.14 -55.87 -6.89
CA SER A 295 2.00 -56.09 -7.78
C SER A 295 0.76 -55.32 -7.32
N GLN A 296 0.42 -55.35 -6.02
CA GLN A 296 -0.66 -54.54 -5.45
C GLN A 296 -0.39 -53.03 -5.54
N ARG A 297 0.86 -52.59 -5.31
CA ARG A 297 1.26 -51.18 -5.47
C ARG A 297 1.11 -50.73 -6.93
N LEU A 298 1.50 -51.55 -7.90
CA LEU A 298 1.36 -51.26 -9.33
C LEU A 298 -0.11 -51.11 -9.76
N ILE A 299 -0.99 -51.99 -9.28
CA ILE A 299 -2.45 -51.89 -9.52
C ILE A 299 -2.99 -50.59 -8.91
N THR A 300 -2.63 -50.29 -7.66
CA THR A 300 -3.06 -49.06 -6.96
C THR A 300 -2.56 -47.81 -7.67
N ALA A 301 -1.32 -47.82 -8.18
CA ALA A 301 -0.76 -46.73 -8.98
C ALA A 301 -1.50 -46.59 -10.33
N THR A 302 -1.87 -47.69 -10.98
CA THR A 302 -2.65 -47.61 -12.22
C THR A 302 -4.04 -47.02 -11.95
N GLN A 303 -4.72 -47.45 -10.88
CA GLN A 303 -6.02 -46.90 -10.46
C GLN A 303 -5.94 -45.41 -10.12
N SER A 304 -4.98 -45.02 -9.28
CA SER A 304 -4.77 -43.61 -8.90
C SER A 304 -4.40 -42.73 -10.11
N GLY A 305 -3.68 -43.29 -11.09
CA GLY A 305 -3.36 -42.60 -12.33
C GLY A 305 -4.61 -42.32 -13.17
N ASN A 306 -5.56 -43.26 -13.21
CA ASN A 306 -6.83 -43.08 -13.91
C ASN A 306 -7.69 -41.97 -13.27
N GLU A 307 -7.70 -41.89 -11.93
CA GLU A 307 -8.38 -40.82 -11.20
C GLU A 307 -7.78 -39.43 -11.50
N LEU A 308 -6.44 -39.33 -11.53
CA LEU A 308 -5.74 -38.09 -11.88
C LEU A 308 -6.07 -37.61 -13.29
N VAL A 309 -6.20 -38.52 -14.26
CA VAL A 309 -6.63 -38.18 -15.63
C VAL A 309 -8.02 -37.55 -15.63
N GLN A 310 -8.98 -38.14 -14.90
CA GLN A 310 -10.34 -37.62 -14.80
C GLN A 310 -10.39 -36.24 -14.14
N GLN A 311 -9.60 -36.04 -13.08
CA GLN A 311 -9.48 -34.74 -12.42
C GLN A 311 -8.87 -33.68 -13.34
N ASN A 312 -7.82 -34.02 -14.09
CA ASN A 312 -7.15 -33.09 -15.01
C ASN A 312 -8.11 -32.58 -16.10
N ILE A 313 -8.91 -33.46 -16.70
CA ILE A 313 -9.92 -33.07 -17.70
C ILE A 313 -10.96 -32.15 -17.10
N ARG A 314 -11.47 -32.47 -15.90
CA ARG A 314 -12.45 -31.64 -15.22
C ARG A 314 -11.90 -30.23 -14.98
N VAL A 315 -10.71 -30.12 -14.40
CA VAL A 315 -10.05 -28.82 -14.13
C VAL A 315 -9.76 -28.07 -15.42
N LYS A 316 -9.27 -28.74 -16.47
CA LYS A 316 -9.03 -28.13 -17.78
C LYS A 316 -10.32 -27.56 -18.39
N ASN A 317 -11.42 -28.29 -18.35
CA ASN A 317 -12.72 -27.81 -18.83
C ASN A 317 -13.20 -26.58 -18.04
N TRP A 318 -12.97 -26.53 -16.73
CA TRP A 318 -13.25 -25.33 -15.92
C TRP A 318 -12.35 -24.15 -16.29
N LEU A 319 -11.05 -24.39 -16.50
CA LEU A 319 -10.09 -23.37 -16.95
C LEU A 319 -10.50 -22.76 -18.28
N ASP A 320 -10.84 -23.58 -19.27
CA ASP A 320 -11.25 -23.11 -20.59
C ASP A 320 -12.53 -22.26 -20.52
N ARG A 321 -13.51 -22.66 -19.69
CA ARG A 321 -14.72 -21.88 -19.42
C ARG A 321 -14.40 -20.54 -18.74
N ALA A 322 -13.50 -20.54 -17.77
CA ALA A 322 -13.09 -19.32 -17.07
C ALA A 322 -12.38 -18.34 -18.03
N LEU A 323 -11.43 -18.82 -18.84
CA LEU A 323 -10.76 -18.01 -19.87
C LEU A 323 -11.74 -17.42 -20.89
N GLN A 324 -12.75 -18.19 -21.29
CA GLN A 324 -13.81 -17.72 -22.18
C GLN A 324 -14.69 -16.65 -21.52
N SER A 325 -15.06 -16.85 -20.25
CA SER A 325 -15.82 -15.86 -19.47
C SER A 325 -15.03 -14.55 -19.34
N GLU A 326 -13.72 -14.61 -19.08
CA GLU A 326 -12.86 -13.41 -19.00
C GLU A 326 -12.86 -12.58 -20.29
N ARG A 327 -12.66 -13.23 -21.44
CA ARG A 327 -12.68 -12.54 -22.74
C ARG A 327 -14.04 -11.91 -23.01
N THR A 328 -15.11 -12.68 -22.80
CA THR A 328 -16.49 -12.24 -23.00
C THR A 328 -16.84 -11.05 -22.11
N LEU A 329 -16.42 -11.11 -20.83
CA LEU A 329 -16.66 -10.08 -19.85
C LEU A 329 -15.99 -8.77 -20.22
N LYS A 330 -14.71 -8.81 -20.63
CA LYS A 330 -13.96 -7.61 -21.05
C LYS A 330 -14.63 -6.92 -22.24
N GLU A 331 -15.08 -7.70 -23.24
CA GLU A 331 -15.82 -7.16 -24.38
C GLU A 331 -17.15 -6.54 -23.94
N GLN A 332 -17.94 -7.25 -23.13
CA GLN A 332 -19.23 -6.75 -22.63
C GLN A 332 -19.09 -5.46 -21.81
N ILE A 333 -18.09 -5.37 -20.93
CA ILE A 333 -17.79 -4.14 -20.17
C ILE A 333 -17.46 -2.98 -21.12
N SER A 334 -16.65 -3.22 -22.15
CA SER A 334 -16.24 -2.17 -23.08
C SER A 334 -17.41 -1.61 -23.88
N VAL A 335 -18.38 -2.46 -24.24
CA VAL A 335 -19.49 -2.06 -25.10
C VAL A 335 -20.71 -1.55 -24.31
N LEU A 336 -21.07 -2.22 -23.22
CA LEU A 336 -22.29 -1.92 -22.46
C LEU A 336 -22.05 -0.87 -21.35
N LYS A 337 -20.96 -0.10 -21.43
CA LYS A 337 -20.59 0.89 -20.42
C LYS A 337 -21.73 1.91 -20.24
N GLY A 338 -22.32 1.92 -19.04
CA GLY A 338 -23.44 2.81 -18.68
C GLY A 338 -24.84 2.23 -18.91
N SER A 339 -24.96 1.02 -19.48
CA SER A 339 -26.24 0.30 -19.60
C SER A 339 -26.55 -0.49 -18.32
N LEU A 340 -27.82 -0.50 -17.91
CA LEU A 340 -28.31 -1.31 -16.77
C LEU A 340 -28.18 -2.82 -17.02
N LEU A 341 -28.05 -3.21 -18.29
CA LEU A 341 -27.87 -4.61 -18.68
C LEU A 341 -26.48 -5.12 -18.32
N LEU A 342 -25.47 -4.25 -18.32
CA LEU A 342 -24.10 -4.60 -17.93
C LEU A 342 -24.06 -5.17 -16.52
N SER A 343 -24.60 -4.43 -15.54
CA SER A 343 -24.55 -4.86 -14.14
C SER A 343 -25.20 -6.24 -13.94
N ARG A 344 -26.29 -6.54 -14.66
CA ARG A 344 -26.96 -7.85 -14.59
C ARG A 344 -26.07 -8.97 -15.10
N ILE A 345 -25.38 -8.75 -16.23
CA ILE A 345 -24.46 -9.74 -16.78
C ILE A 345 -23.27 -9.96 -15.83
N LEU A 346 -22.69 -8.88 -15.29
CA LEU A 346 -21.57 -8.97 -14.35
C LEU A 346 -21.92 -9.88 -13.16
N TYR A 347 -23.11 -9.71 -12.57
CA TYR A 347 -23.54 -10.56 -11.45
C TYR A 347 -23.82 -12.01 -11.83
N GLN A 348 -24.43 -12.24 -13.00
CA GLN A 348 -24.69 -13.61 -13.46
C GLN A 348 -23.37 -14.37 -13.66
N GLN A 349 -22.33 -13.71 -14.18
CA GLN A 349 -21.01 -14.31 -14.35
C GLN A 349 -20.30 -14.59 -13.01
N GLN A 350 -20.52 -13.75 -11.99
CA GLN A 350 -19.95 -13.97 -10.66
C GLN A 350 -20.43 -15.27 -10.01
N GLN A 351 -21.69 -15.68 -10.26
CA GLN A 351 -22.27 -16.90 -9.69
C GLN A 351 -21.83 -18.18 -10.39
N THR A 352 -21.27 -18.08 -11.60
CA THR A 352 -20.83 -19.24 -12.40
C THR A 352 -19.36 -19.62 -12.18
N LEU A 353 -18.63 -18.88 -11.34
CA LEU A 353 -17.23 -19.16 -11.02
C LEU A 353 -17.13 -20.37 -10.05
N PRO A 354 -16.18 -21.30 -10.28
CA PRO A 354 -15.98 -22.45 -9.41
C PRO A 354 -15.51 -22.04 -8.01
N SER A 355 -15.93 -22.78 -6.97
CA SER A 355 -15.56 -22.55 -5.58
C SER A 355 -14.12 -22.98 -5.28
N ALA A 356 -13.44 -22.25 -4.38
CA ALA A 356 -12.05 -22.51 -3.98
C ALA A 356 -11.81 -23.90 -3.35
N ASP A 357 -12.85 -24.53 -2.79
CA ASP A 357 -12.74 -25.85 -2.15
C ASP A 357 -12.46 -27.00 -3.14
N GLU A 358 -12.66 -26.80 -4.45
CA GLU A 358 -12.36 -27.82 -5.48
C GLU A 358 -10.88 -27.78 -5.96
N LEU A 359 -10.04 -26.92 -5.37
CA LEU A 359 -8.69 -26.59 -5.83
C LEU A 359 -7.63 -26.95 -4.76
N GLU A 360 -7.64 -28.21 -4.34
CA GLU A 360 -6.66 -28.75 -3.37
C GLU A 360 -5.23 -28.76 -3.96
N ASP A 361 -4.24 -28.36 -3.16
CA ASP A 361 -2.85 -28.19 -3.59
C ASP A 361 -2.16 -29.54 -3.86
N MET A 362 -1.81 -29.79 -5.12
CA MET A 362 -1.10 -31.01 -5.55
C MET A 362 0.38 -31.04 -5.15
N THR A 363 0.93 -29.98 -4.55
CA THR A 363 2.36 -29.87 -4.21
C THR A 363 2.85 -31.04 -3.34
N ASN A 364 2.10 -31.40 -2.29
CA ASN A 364 2.48 -32.50 -1.40
C ASN A 364 2.41 -33.85 -2.12
N ARG A 365 1.36 -34.08 -2.92
CA ARG A 365 1.21 -35.31 -3.69
C ARG A 365 2.32 -35.50 -4.72
N ILE A 366 2.77 -34.42 -5.37
CA ILE A 366 3.90 -34.46 -6.30
C ILE A 366 5.21 -34.79 -5.58
N ALA A 367 5.42 -34.23 -4.37
CA ALA A 367 6.60 -34.56 -3.56
C ALA A 367 6.61 -36.04 -3.15
N ASP A 368 5.46 -36.57 -2.72
CA ASP A 368 5.30 -37.99 -2.37
C ASP A 368 5.57 -38.90 -3.56
N LEU A 369 4.99 -38.60 -4.74
CA LEU A 369 5.23 -39.36 -5.97
C LEU A 369 6.70 -39.34 -6.41
N ARG A 370 7.42 -38.22 -6.22
CA ARG A 370 8.86 -38.14 -6.51
C ARG A 370 9.68 -38.99 -5.54
N LEU A 371 9.31 -38.99 -4.27
CA LEU A 371 9.96 -39.81 -3.26
C LEU A 371 9.76 -41.29 -3.56
N GLU A 372 8.51 -41.70 -3.85
CA GLU A 372 8.18 -43.07 -4.22
C GLU A 372 8.92 -43.49 -5.50
N GLN A 373 8.99 -42.62 -6.51
CA GLN A 373 9.76 -42.87 -7.73
C GLN A 373 11.27 -43.02 -7.45
N PHE A 374 11.83 -42.24 -6.51
CA PHE A 374 13.22 -42.37 -6.10
C PHE A 374 13.48 -43.71 -5.40
N GLU A 375 12.61 -44.12 -4.47
CA GLU A 375 12.71 -45.42 -3.79
C GLU A 375 12.62 -46.59 -4.78
N VAL A 376 11.68 -46.54 -5.74
CA VAL A 376 11.54 -47.56 -6.78
C VAL A 376 12.80 -47.63 -7.66
N ASN A 377 13.39 -46.49 -8.03
CA ASN A 377 14.64 -46.48 -8.78
C ASN A 377 15.81 -47.05 -7.97
N GLN A 378 15.91 -46.75 -6.68
CA GLN A 378 16.92 -47.34 -5.80
C GLN A 378 16.80 -48.86 -5.73
N GLN A 379 15.56 -49.39 -5.67
CA GLN A 379 15.31 -50.83 -5.71
C GLN A 379 15.69 -51.44 -7.06
N ARG A 380 15.40 -50.75 -8.18
CA ARG A 380 15.81 -51.19 -9.54
C ARG A 380 17.32 -51.25 -9.69
N ASP A 381 18.04 -50.24 -9.19
CA ASP A 381 19.50 -50.18 -9.26
C ASP A 381 20.15 -51.31 -8.44
N ALA A 382 19.58 -51.64 -7.27
CA ALA A 382 20.02 -52.76 -6.44
C ALA A 382 19.83 -54.13 -7.13
N LEU A 383 18.84 -54.24 -8.03
CA LEU A 383 18.50 -55.43 -8.80
C LEU A 383 19.15 -55.44 -10.19
N PHE A 384 20.03 -54.49 -10.52
CA PHE A 384 20.69 -54.45 -11.84
C PHE A 384 21.64 -55.65 -12.07
N GLN A 385 22.24 -56.17 -10.99
CA GLN A 385 23.06 -57.39 -10.99
C GLN A 385 22.31 -58.53 -10.30
N ASN A 386 21.34 -59.14 -11.01
CA ASN A 386 20.47 -60.20 -10.49
C ASN A 386 21.24 -61.31 -9.75
N ASP A 387 22.31 -61.84 -10.35
CA ASP A 387 23.10 -62.94 -9.78
C ASP A 387 23.77 -62.55 -8.46
N ALA A 388 24.32 -61.33 -8.37
CA ALA A 388 24.96 -60.82 -7.16
C ALA A 388 23.93 -60.53 -6.06
N PHE A 389 22.72 -60.12 -6.44
CA PHE A 389 21.62 -59.89 -5.51
C PHE A 389 21.07 -61.20 -4.94
N VAL A 390 20.88 -62.22 -5.78
CA VAL A 390 20.46 -63.57 -5.36
C VAL A 390 21.54 -64.22 -4.50
N ALA A 391 22.81 -64.15 -4.89
CA ALA A 391 23.91 -64.68 -4.07
C ALA A 391 23.98 -64.04 -2.66
N LYS A 392 23.62 -62.76 -2.54
CA LYS A 392 23.54 -62.05 -1.26
C LYS A 392 22.30 -62.42 -0.43
N LEU A 393 21.19 -62.77 -1.07
CA LEU A 393 19.99 -63.31 -0.41
C LEU A 393 20.24 -64.73 0.15
N GLU A 394 21.05 -65.51 -0.56
CA GLU A 394 21.46 -66.86 -0.16
C GLU A 394 22.52 -66.86 0.97
N GLU A 395 23.19 -65.72 1.19
CA GLU A 395 24.20 -65.52 2.24
C GLU A 395 23.56 -65.64 3.64
N GLY A 396 23.64 -66.84 4.22
CA GLY A 396 23.01 -67.18 5.51
C GLY A 396 21.97 -68.31 5.46
N HIS A 397 21.59 -68.76 4.26
CA HIS A 397 20.56 -69.81 4.04
C HIS A 397 21.09 -71.04 3.29
N THR A 398 22.39 -71.34 3.41
CA THR A 398 23.10 -72.37 2.62
C THR A 398 22.59 -73.80 2.79
N ALA A 399 21.77 -74.10 3.81
CA ALA A 399 21.15 -75.41 4.04
C ALA A 399 19.82 -75.61 3.28
N GLU A 400 19.23 -74.54 2.73
CA GLU A 400 17.88 -74.54 2.13
C GLU A 400 17.88 -74.22 0.63
N VAL A 401 19.07 -74.08 0.01
CA VAL A 401 19.27 -73.63 -1.37
C VAL A 401 19.89 -74.76 -2.21
N ASN A 402 19.16 -75.23 -3.22
CA ASN A 402 19.63 -76.13 -4.29
C ASN A 402 19.65 -75.38 -5.64
N GLU A 403 20.25 -75.96 -6.69
CA GLU A 403 20.31 -75.35 -8.04
C GLU A 403 18.91 -74.94 -8.57
N ASP A 404 17.89 -75.77 -8.33
CA ASP A 404 16.49 -75.46 -8.66
C ASP A 404 15.90 -74.27 -7.86
N VAL A 405 16.37 -74.05 -6.62
CA VAL A 405 15.95 -72.92 -5.77
C VAL A 405 16.62 -71.62 -6.24
N HIS A 406 17.90 -71.70 -6.63
CA HIS A 406 18.65 -70.58 -7.19
C HIS A 406 18.00 -70.08 -8.50
N ASP A 407 17.67 -70.99 -9.42
CA ASP A 407 16.99 -70.66 -10.67
C ASP A 407 15.58 -70.06 -10.43
N ALA A 408 14.84 -70.59 -9.45
CA ALA A 408 13.55 -70.03 -9.04
C ALA A 408 13.68 -68.61 -8.45
N LEU A 409 14.72 -68.35 -7.63
CA LEU A 409 15.00 -67.02 -7.10
C LEU A 409 15.41 -66.03 -8.19
N LEU A 410 16.21 -66.45 -9.17
CA LEU A 410 16.55 -65.64 -10.34
C LEU A 410 15.30 -65.25 -11.13
N GLN A 411 14.39 -66.18 -11.40
CA GLN A 411 13.11 -65.88 -12.06
C GLN A 411 12.23 -64.92 -11.24
N VAL A 412 12.13 -65.12 -9.92
CA VAL A 412 11.35 -64.24 -9.01
C VAL A 412 11.94 -62.83 -8.99
N VAL A 413 13.27 -62.71 -9.00
CA VAL A 413 13.99 -61.42 -9.03
C VAL A 413 13.87 -60.74 -10.40
N ASP A 414 13.95 -61.47 -11.51
CA ASP A 414 13.74 -60.92 -12.86
C ASP A 414 12.32 -60.35 -13.01
N MET A 415 11.34 -61.07 -12.49
CA MET A 415 9.95 -60.64 -12.48
C MET A 415 9.73 -59.43 -11.54
N ARG A 416 10.46 -59.36 -10.43
CA ARG A 416 10.51 -58.17 -9.56
C ARG A 416 11.02 -56.94 -10.32
N ARG A 417 12.08 -57.10 -11.12
CA ARG A 417 12.62 -56.02 -11.94
C ARG A 417 11.59 -55.51 -12.94
N GLU A 418 10.86 -56.40 -13.61
CA GLU A 418 9.78 -56.01 -14.53
C GLU A 418 8.65 -55.26 -13.79
N LEU A 419 8.21 -55.73 -12.61
CA LEU A 419 7.22 -55.03 -11.79
C LEU A 419 7.68 -53.62 -11.40
N LEU A 420 8.94 -53.46 -11.00
CA LEU A 420 9.51 -52.16 -10.64
C LEU A 420 9.68 -51.24 -11.87
N ASP A 421 10.03 -51.80 -13.04
CA ASP A 421 10.10 -51.06 -14.30
C ASP A 421 8.72 -50.53 -14.70
N GLN A 422 7.67 -51.36 -14.62
CA GLN A 422 6.29 -50.95 -14.88
C GLN A 422 5.81 -49.94 -13.84
N LEU A 423 6.12 -50.14 -12.55
CA LEU A 423 5.76 -49.21 -11.48
C LEU A 423 6.43 -47.86 -11.68
N ASN A 424 7.72 -47.81 -12.02
CA ASN A 424 8.42 -46.56 -12.30
C ASN A 424 7.82 -45.82 -13.51
N LYS A 425 7.44 -46.55 -14.57
CA LYS A 425 6.73 -45.96 -15.73
C LYS A 425 5.37 -45.39 -15.32
N GLN A 426 4.60 -46.10 -14.48
CA GLN A 426 3.30 -45.61 -13.99
C GLN A 426 3.45 -44.40 -13.07
N LEU A 427 4.38 -44.42 -12.12
CA LEU A 427 4.69 -43.28 -11.25
C LEU A 427 5.16 -42.06 -12.07
N GLY A 428 5.97 -42.26 -13.12
CA GLY A 428 6.37 -41.20 -14.04
C GLY A 428 5.18 -40.56 -14.78
N ASN A 429 4.24 -41.38 -15.25
CA ASN A 429 3.01 -40.89 -15.87
C ASN A 429 2.12 -40.12 -14.88
N GLN A 430 1.94 -40.65 -13.66
CA GLN A 430 1.21 -39.96 -12.59
C GLN A 430 1.85 -38.63 -12.22
N LEU A 431 3.18 -38.59 -12.12
CA LEU A 431 3.93 -37.36 -11.83
C LEU A 431 3.65 -36.30 -12.90
N MET A 432 3.72 -36.67 -14.19
CA MET A 432 3.42 -35.76 -15.29
C MET A 432 1.96 -35.25 -15.21
N MET A 433 1.01 -36.14 -14.94
CA MET A 433 -0.41 -35.78 -14.83
C MET A 433 -0.69 -34.87 -13.63
N ALA A 434 -0.06 -35.13 -12.48
CA ALA A 434 -0.17 -34.32 -11.27
C ALA A 434 0.47 -32.94 -11.46
N ILE A 435 1.63 -32.84 -12.13
CA ILE A 435 2.25 -31.55 -12.50
C ILE A 435 1.32 -30.76 -13.43
N ASN A 436 0.77 -31.39 -14.47
CA ASN A 436 -0.16 -30.72 -15.38
C ASN A 436 -1.44 -30.29 -14.67
N LEU A 437 -1.97 -31.11 -13.77
CA LEU A 437 -3.12 -30.77 -12.93
C LEU A 437 -2.81 -29.54 -12.07
N GLN A 438 -1.65 -29.50 -11.41
CA GLN A 438 -1.21 -28.35 -10.61
C GLN A 438 -1.13 -27.07 -11.46
N ILE A 439 -0.54 -27.14 -12.65
CA ILE A 439 -0.46 -26.00 -13.57
C ILE A 439 -1.86 -25.50 -13.95
N ASN A 440 -2.76 -26.40 -14.34
CA ASN A 440 -4.13 -26.05 -14.72
C ASN A 440 -4.91 -25.46 -13.53
N GLN A 441 -4.73 -26.00 -12.32
CA GLN A 441 -5.33 -25.46 -11.09
C GLN A 441 -4.80 -24.05 -10.78
N GLN A 442 -3.49 -23.82 -10.88
CA GLN A 442 -2.90 -22.50 -10.66
C GLN A 442 -3.37 -21.47 -11.68
N GLN A 443 -3.46 -21.86 -12.95
CA GLN A 443 -4.02 -21.01 -14.00
C GLN A 443 -5.50 -20.70 -13.74
N LEU A 444 -6.29 -21.70 -13.37
CA LEU A 444 -7.71 -21.52 -13.06
C LEU A 444 -7.90 -20.59 -11.85
N MET A 445 -7.10 -20.76 -10.79
CA MET A 445 -7.09 -19.86 -9.63
C MET A 445 -6.73 -18.43 -10.02
N SER A 446 -5.70 -18.25 -10.84
CA SER A 446 -5.28 -16.93 -11.35
C SER A 446 -6.40 -16.26 -12.15
N VAL A 447 -6.98 -16.96 -13.13
CA VAL A 447 -8.05 -16.44 -13.99
C VAL A 447 -9.31 -16.15 -13.18
N SER A 448 -9.70 -17.05 -12.27
CA SER A 448 -10.87 -16.87 -11.40
C SER A 448 -10.69 -15.69 -10.45
N THR A 449 -9.52 -15.53 -9.83
CA THR A 449 -9.21 -14.39 -8.95
C THR A 449 -9.25 -13.07 -9.72
N ASN A 450 -8.64 -13.03 -10.90
CA ASN A 450 -8.65 -11.85 -11.76
C ASN A 450 -10.07 -11.50 -12.25
N LEU A 451 -10.86 -12.51 -12.65
CA LEU A 451 -12.27 -12.35 -12.98
C LEU A 451 -13.07 -11.77 -11.82
N GLN A 452 -12.90 -12.31 -10.61
CA GLN A 452 -13.56 -11.82 -9.41
C GLN A 452 -13.15 -10.38 -9.10
N GLU A 453 -11.89 -10.02 -9.30
CA GLU A 453 -11.38 -8.66 -9.12
C GLU A 453 -12.01 -7.70 -10.14
N ILE A 454 -11.97 -8.04 -11.44
CA ILE A 454 -12.61 -7.25 -12.51
C ILE A 454 -14.10 -7.06 -12.22
N LEU A 455 -14.80 -8.15 -11.90
CA LEU A 455 -16.23 -8.11 -11.59
C LEU A 455 -16.50 -7.19 -10.40
N THR A 456 -15.78 -7.35 -9.30
CA THR A 456 -15.97 -6.55 -8.08
C THR A 456 -15.68 -5.07 -8.33
N GLN A 457 -14.61 -4.75 -9.06
CA GLN A 457 -14.27 -3.39 -9.46
C GLN A 457 -15.39 -2.78 -10.31
N GLN A 458 -15.87 -3.46 -11.34
CA GLN A 458 -16.86 -2.90 -12.26
C GLN A 458 -18.26 -2.79 -11.64
N ILE A 459 -18.69 -3.79 -10.90
CA ILE A 459 -20.01 -3.85 -10.27
C ILE A 459 -20.26 -2.64 -9.35
N PHE A 460 -19.22 -2.17 -8.66
CA PHE A 460 -19.34 -1.04 -7.73
C PHE A 460 -19.57 0.31 -8.44
N TRP A 461 -19.09 0.47 -9.67
CA TRP A 461 -19.14 1.74 -10.42
C TRP A 461 -20.23 1.79 -11.51
N VAL A 462 -21.03 0.73 -11.66
CA VAL A 462 -22.15 0.68 -12.61
C VAL A 462 -23.48 0.88 -11.88
N ASN A 463 -24.41 1.61 -12.50
CA ASN A 463 -25.76 1.77 -11.98
C ASN A 463 -26.44 0.39 -11.88
N SER A 464 -26.78 -0.03 -10.67
CA SER A 464 -27.43 -1.32 -10.44
C SER A 464 -28.93 -1.28 -10.72
N ASN A 465 -29.54 -0.09 -10.59
CA ASN A 465 -30.97 0.11 -10.72
C ASN A 465 -31.27 1.41 -11.48
N ARG A 466 -32.53 1.58 -11.90
CA ARG A 466 -33.01 2.84 -12.48
C ARG A 466 -32.92 3.97 -11.44
N PRO A 467 -32.51 5.19 -11.86
CA PRO A 467 -32.52 6.36 -10.97
C PRO A 467 -33.94 6.67 -10.51
N MET A 468 -34.07 7.26 -9.32
CA MET A 468 -35.37 7.63 -8.73
C MET A 468 -35.88 8.96 -9.33
N ASP A 469 -36.06 8.99 -10.65
CA ASP A 469 -36.60 10.13 -11.38
C ASP A 469 -38.14 10.15 -11.36
N TRP A 470 -38.73 11.14 -12.03
CA TRP A 470 -40.19 11.29 -12.09
C TRP A 470 -40.87 10.08 -12.75
N GLU A 471 -40.17 9.37 -13.64
CA GLU A 471 -40.68 8.18 -14.33
C GLU A 471 -40.67 6.95 -13.40
N TRP A 472 -39.65 6.82 -12.55
CA TRP A 472 -39.61 5.84 -11.46
C TRP A 472 -40.80 6.03 -10.49
N ILE A 473 -41.07 7.26 -10.05
CA ILE A 473 -42.20 7.54 -9.12
C ILE A 473 -43.55 7.13 -9.73
N LYS A 474 -43.75 7.36 -11.03
CA LYS A 474 -44.97 6.93 -11.74
C LYS A 474 -45.10 5.41 -11.84
N SER A 475 -43.99 4.70 -12.01
CA SER A 475 -43.95 3.24 -12.16
C SER A 475 -43.90 2.49 -10.82
N PHE A 476 -43.57 3.17 -9.72
CA PHE A 476 -43.45 2.60 -8.37
C PHE A 476 -44.68 1.78 -7.92
N PRO A 477 -45.94 2.25 -8.04
CA PRO A 477 -47.10 1.48 -7.58
C PRO A 477 -47.24 0.13 -8.30
N LYS A 478 -46.93 0.11 -9.60
CA LYS A 478 -46.94 -1.11 -10.41
C LYS A 478 -45.77 -2.03 -10.04
N GLY A 479 -44.56 -1.48 -9.93
CA GLY A 479 -43.37 -2.24 -9.53
C GLY A 479 -43.50 -2.88 -8.15
N LEU A 480 -44.05 -2.14 -7.18
CA LEU A 480 -44.34 -2.66 -5.84
C LEU A 480 -45.36 -3.81 -5.89
N HIS A 481 -46.43 -3.66 -6.66
CA HIS A 481 -47.44 -4.71 -6.82
C HIS A 481 -46.84 -5.99 -7.44
N ASP A 482 -46.03 -5.83 -8.50
CA ASP A 482 -45.37 -6.93 -9.19
C ASP A 482 -44.37 -7.65 -8.26
N GLN A 483 -43.60 -6.89 -7.47
CA GLN A 483 -42.63 -7.45 -6.52
C GLN A 483 -43.29 -8.21 -5.37
N ILE A 484 -44.37 -7.66 -4.78
CA ILE A 484 -45.13 -8.35 -3.72
C ILE A 484 -45.76 -9.64 -4.25
N LYS A 485 -46.28 -9.63 -5.48
CA LYS A 485 -46.83 -10.83 -6.13
C LYS A 485 -45.75 -11.88 -6.44
N GLY A 486 -44.53 -11.43 -6.74
CA GLY A 486 -43.35 -12.27 -6.95
C GLY A 486 -42.79 -12.90 -5.67
N MET A 487 -42.97 -12.26 -4.52
CA MET A 487 -42.61 -12.79 -3.18
C MET A 487 -43.53 -13.94 -2.74
N LYS A 488 -43.44 -15.08 -3.42
CA LYS A 488 -44.02 -16.34 -2.91
C LYS A 488 -43.03 -16.97 -1.94
N LEU A 489 -43.15 -16.67 -0.64
CA LEU A 489 -42.47 -17.46 0.40
C LEU A 489 -43.07 -18.87 0.40
N THR A 490 -42.48 -19.78 -0.38
CA THR A 490 -42.83 -21.19 -0.36
C THR A 490 -42.20 -21.84 0.88
N PHE A 491 -42.92 -21.80 2.00
CA PHE A 491 -42.54 -22.54 3.20
C PHE A 491 -42.83 -24.03 3.00
N ASN A 492 -41.79 -24.81 2.75
CA ASN A 492 -41.92 -26.26 2.55
C ASN A 492 -41.99 -26.98 3.91
N TRP A 493 -43.15 -26.91 4.56
CA TRP A 493 -43.37 -27.42 5.93
C TRP A 493 -43.07 -28.92 6.07
N GLU A 494 -43.23 -29.67 4.98
CA GLU A 494 -43.01 -31.12 4.90
C GLU A 494 -41.54 -31.51 5.13
N LYS A 495 -40.58 -30.70 4.65
CA LYS A 495 -39.14 -30.92 4.88
C LYS A 495 -38.62 -30.27 6.18
N ALA A 496 -39.30 -29.24 6.66
CA ALA A 496 -38.87 -28.48 7.83
C ALA A 496 -39.13 -29.23 9.16
N TRP A 497 -40.23 -29.97 9.26
CA TRP A 497 -40.65 -30.65 10.49
C TRP A 497 -39.65 -31.71 11.00
N PRO A 498 -39.11 -32.62 10.17
CA PRO A 498 -38.15 -33.64 10.62
C PRO A 498 -36.81 -33.05 11.08
N SER A 499 -36.38 -31.95 10.44
CA SER A 499 -35.12 -31.28 10.73
C SER A 499 -35.19 -30.37 11.96
N MET A 500 -36.39 -29.98 12.40
CA MET A 500 -36.60 -29.08 13.54
C MET A 500 -35.98 -29.60 14.83
N VAL A 501 -36.08 -30.89 15.13
CA VAL A 501 -35.53 -31.48 16.36
C VAL A 501 -33.99 -31.44 16.34
N LYS A 502 -33.38 -31.82 15.22
CA LYS A 502 -31.90 -31.76 15.04
C LYS A 502 -31.40 -30.32 15.08
N ALA A 503 -32.13 -29.40 14.43
CA ALA A 503 -31.84 -27.97 14.43
C ALA A 503 -31.92 -27.37 15.84
N PHE A 504 -32.96 -27.70 16.60
CA PHE A 504 -33.13 -27.25 17.98
C PHE A 504 -32.03 -27.79 18.89
N LEU A 505 -31.68 -29.07 18.76
CA LEU A 505 -30.56 -29.68 19.50
C LEU A 505 -29.23 -28.97 19.20
N ALA A 506 -29.00 -28.55 17.95
CA ALA A 506 -27.79 -27.81 17.58
C ALA A 506 -27.74 -26.38 18.18
N GLY A 507 -28.90 -25.71 18.33
CA GLY A 507 -28.99 -24.40 19.00
C GLY A 507 -29.03 -24.45 20.53
N LEU A 508 -29.34 -25.62 21.12
CA LEU A 508 -29.53 -25.80 22.57
C LEU A 508 -28.30 -25.41 23.42
N PRO A 509 -27.04 -25.75 23.06
CA PRO A 509 -25.87 -25.31 23.83
C PRO A 509 -25.78 -23.79 23.97
N LEU A 510 -26.08 -23.03 22.90
CA LEU A 510 -26.06 -21.57 22.92
C LEU A 510 -27.15 -21.01 23.86
N LEU A 511 -28.36 -21.61 23.83
CA LEU A 511 -29.46 -21.22 24.71
C LEU A 511 -29.18 -21.56 26.19
N LEU A 512 -28.54 -22.71 26.47
CA LEU A 512 -28.15 -23.09 27.83
C LEU A 512 -27.10 -22.12 28.40
N ILE A 513 -26.08 -21.76 27.60
CA ILE A 513 -25.08 -20.76 28.00
C ILE A 513 -25.74 -19.39 28.24
N ALA A 514 -26.67 -18.97 27.36
CA ALA A 514 -27.42 -17.73 27.53
C ALA A 514 -28.25 -17.75 28.83
N GLY A 515 -28.91 -18.88 29.13
CA GLY A 515 -29.66 -19.10 30.36
C GLY A 515 -28.79 -19.05 31.62
N LEU A 516 -27.63 -19.72 31.60
CA LEU A 516 -26.66 -19.73 32.71
C LEU A 516 -26.14 -18.32 33.01
N ILE A 517 -25.79 -17.56 31.97
CA ILE A 517 -25.35 -16.17 32.12
C ILE A 517 -26.50 -15.31 32.68
N ARG A 518 -27.73 -15.47 32.16
CA ARG A 518 -28.93 -14.75 32.61
C ARG A 518 -29.23 -15.04 34.09
N TRP A 519 -29.06 -16.29 34.54
CA TRP A 519 -29.20 -16.69 35.93
C TRP A 519 -28.17 -15.99 36.85
N ARG A 520 -26.92 -15.85 36.39
CA ARG A 520 -25.85 -15.14 37.12
C ARG A 520 -25.95 -13.60 37.06
N PHE A 521 -26.96 -13.01 36.43
CA PHE A 521 -27.10 -11.55 36.33
C PHE A 521 -27.16 -10.84 37.68
N GLY A 522 -27.79 -11.42 38.71
CA GLY A 522 -27.86 -10.82 40.05
C GLY A 522 -26.46 -10.65 40.65
N TRP A 523 -25.66 -11.72 40.61
CA TRP A 523 -24.27 -11.71 41.05
C TRP A 523 -23.40 -10.74 40.25
N LEU A 524 -23.53 -10.71 38.92
CA LEU A 524 -22.77 -9.80 38.05
C LEU A 524 -23.08 -8.32 38.36
N ARG A 525 -24.34 -7.99 38.68
CA ARG A 525 -24.72 -6.62 39.09
C ARG A 525 -24.12 -6.25 40.45
N GLN A 526 -24.20 -7.15 41.43
CA GLN A 526 -23.61 -6.91 42.75
C GLN A 526 -22.09 -6.71 42.66
N TYR A 527 -21.40 -7.51 41.84
CA TYR A 527 -19.96 -7.36 41.63
C TYR A 527 -19.62 -6.05 40.90
N LEU A 528 -20.43 -5.61 39.92
CA LEU A 528 -20.27 -4.29 39.31
C LEU A 528 -20.46 -3.16 40.32
N ALA A 529 -21.46 -3.25 41.19
CA ALA A 529 -21.69 -2.25 42.25
C ALA A 529 -20.51 -2.21 43.25
N LYS A 530 -19.94 -3.37 43.60
CA LYS A 530 -18.73 -3.44 44.42
C LYS A 530 -17.54 -2.74 43.74
N LEU A 531 -17.29 -3.04 42.46
CA LEU A 531 -16.22 -2.38 41.71
C LEU A 531 -16.44 -0.86 41.66
N ALA A 532 -17.67 -0.41 41.40
CA ALA A 532 -18.04 1.00 41.37
C ALA A 532 -17.83 1.70 42.73
N GLY A 533 -18.10 1.03 43.84
CA GLY A 533 -17.86 1.57 45.19
C GLY A 533 -16.39 1.70 45.56
N GLU A 534 -15.51 0.90 44.95
CA GLU A 534 -14.05 0.99 45.13
C GLU A 534 -13.41 2.05 44.23
N VAL A 535 -14.11 2.54 43.20
CA VAL A 535 -13.62 3.59 42.29
C VAL A 535 -13.41 4.91 43.03
N GLY A 536 -12.26 5.54 42.81
CA GLY A 536 -11.91 6.81 43.44
C GLY A 536 -11.31 6.69 44.85
N GLN A 537 -11.37 5.50 45.47
CA GLN A 537 -10.72 5.25 46.76
C GLN A 537 -9.23 4.99 46.58
N LEU A 538 -8.38 5.78 47.23
CA LEU A 538 -6.92 5.78 47.02
C LEU A 538 -6.24 4.41 47.26
N ARG A 539 -6.76 3.63 48.22
CA ARG A 539 -6.23 2.30 48.59
C ARG A 539 -6.75 1.16 47.72
N ASN A 540 -8.01 1.23 47.28
CA ASN A 540 -8.73 0.10 46.71
C ASN A 540 -8.87 0.17 45.18
N ASP A 541 -8.85 1.36 44.57
CA ASP A 541 -9.02 1.54 43.12
C ASP A 541 -7.77 1.07 42.35
N SER A 542 -7.93 0.19 41.36
CA SER A 542 -6.85 -0.33 40.50
C SER A 542 -7.12 -0.12 39.02
N GLN A 543 -6.07 -0.14 38.19
CA GLN A 543 -6.23 0.02 36.73
C GLN A 543 -7.11 -1.09 36.10
N LEU A 544 -7.19 -2.27 36.72
CA LEU A 544 -7.97 -3.41 36.23
C LEU A 544 -9.47 -3.33 36.56
N HIS A 545 -9.91 -2.39 37.42
CA HIS A 545 -11.33 -2.26 37.78
C HIS A 545 -12.20 -1.87 36.58
N THR A 546 -11.75 -0.96 35.70
CA THR A 546 -12.50 -0.59 34.48
C THR A 546 -12.58 -1.73 33.46
N PRO A 547 -11.45 -2.37 33.06
CA PRO A 547 -11.49 -3.49 32.13
C PRO A 547 -12.36 -4.65 32.64
N LYS A 548 -12.31 -4.97 33.94
CA LYS A 548 -13.21 -5.96 34.55
C LYS A 548 -14.69 -5.54 34.44
N ALA A 549 -15.01 -4.28 34.71
CA ALA A 549 -16.37 -3.77 34.56
C ALA A 549 -16.87 -3.82 33.11
N ILE A 550 -16.00 -3.55 32.12
CA ILE A 550 -16.32 -3.71 30.69
C ILE A 550 -16.58 -5.18 30.37
N LEU A 551 -15.70 -6.08 30.80
CA LEU A 551 -15.85 -7.52 30.57
C LEU A 551 -17.16 -8.06 31.16
N ILE A 552 -17.54 -7.61 32.35
CA ILE A 552 -18.81 -8.01 32.97
C ILE A 552 -20.00 -7.45 32.17
N ASN A 553 -19.93 -6.20 31.70
CA ASN A 553 -20.99 -5.63 30.86
C ASN A 553 -21.09 -6.32 29.49
N LEU A 554 -19.97 -6.79 28.93
CA LEU A 554 -19.90 -7.62 27.74
C LEU A 554 -20.57 -8.98 27.97
N ILE A 555 -20.18 -9.71 29.02
CA ILE A 555 -20.81 -10.98 29.43
C ILE A 555 -22.32 -10.80 29.62
N ARG A 556 -22.70 -9.68 30.25
CA ARG A 556 -24.09 -9.31 30.46
C ARG A 556 -24.86 -9.09 29.14
N ALA A 557 -24.21 -8.62 28.07
CA ALA A 557 -24.81 -8.41 26.75
C ALA A 557 -24.94 -9.69 25.91
N LEU A 558 -24.03 -10.67 26.09
CA LEU A 558 -23.97 -11.92 25.33
C LEU A 558 -25.26 -12.75 25.24
N PRO A 559 -26.15 -12.85 26.26
CA PRO A 559 -27.32 -13.72 26.18
C PRO A 559 -28.22 -13.46 24.98
N VAL A 560 -28.39 -12.19 24.59
CA VAL A 560 -29.22 -11.84 23.43
C VAL A 560 -28.50 -12.23 22.13
N CYS A 561 -27.19 -12.00 22.03
CA CYS A 561 -26.39 -12.44 20.88
C CYS A 561 -26.46 -13.97 20.71
N LEU A 562 -26.33 -14.73 21.80
CA LEU A 562 -26.44 -16.19 21.79
C LEU A 562 -27.84 -16.67 21.39
N ILE A 563 -28.89 -15.98 21.81
CA ILE A 563 -30.27 -16.28 21.37
C ILE A 563 -30.43 -16.02 19.87
N ILE A 564 -29.94 -14.87 19.37
CA ILE A 564 -29.99 -14.53 17.93
C ILE A 564 -29.23 -15.59 17.12
N LEU A 565 -28.02 -15.97 17.54
CA LEU A 565 -27.23 -17.01 16.88
C LEU A 565 -27.90 -18.38 16.95
N ALA A 566 -28.51 -18.74 18.08
CA ALA A 566 -29.25 -19.99 18.22
C ALA A 566 -30.44 -20.04 17.25
N VAL A 567 -31.23 -18.96 17.16
CA VAL A 567 -32.35 -18.86 16.22
C VAL A 567 -31.85 -18.91 14.78
N GLY A 568 -30.78 -18.19 14.44
CA GLY A 568 -30.18 -18.22 13.11
C GLY A 568 -29.68 -19.61 12.71
N LEU A 569 -29.03 -20.33 13.64
CA LEU A 569 -28.54 -21.69 13.41
C LEU A 569 -29.69 -22.69 13.24
N ILE A 570 -30.76 -22.54 14.03
CA ILE A 570 -31.97 -23.34 13.86
C ILE A 570 -32.56 -23.13 12.45
N LEU A 571 -32.69 -21.87 12.03
CA LEU A 571 -33.22 -21.52 10.70
C LEU A 571 -32.31 -22.01 9.56
N TYR A 572 -31.00 -22.00 9.75
CA TYR A 572 -30.03 -22.54 8.81
C TYR A 572 -30.23 -24.05 8.60
N MET A 573 -30.30 -24.79 9.70
CA MET A 573 -30.47 -26.25 9.70
C MET A 573 -31.84 -26.71 9.18
N MET A 574 -32.84 -25.81 9.17
CA MET A 574 -34.16 -26.07 8.58
C MET A 574 -34.16 -26.07 7.04
N GLN A 575 -33.02 -25.77 6.38
CA GLN A 575 -32.84 -25.81 4.91
C GLN A 575 -33.95 -25.07 4.14
N LEU A 576 -34.33 -23.89 4.63
CA LEU A 576 -35.25 -22.99 3.93
C LEU A 576 -34.56 -22.40 2.70
N ASN A 577 -35.32 -21.97 1.68
CA ASN A 577 -34.75 -21.29 0.50
C ASN A 577 -33.92 -20.03 0.82
N ILE A 578 -34.06 -19.48 2.02
CA ILE A 578 -33.36 -18.29 2.52
C ILE A 578 -32.50 -18.59 3.76
N SER A 579 -32.17 -19.86 4.02
CA SER A 579 -31.41 -20.30 5.21
C SER A 579 -30.07 -19.57 5.36
N ASP A 580 -29.34 -19.42 4.25
CA ASP A 580 -28.00 -18.82 4.25
C ASP A 580 -28.06 -17.33 4.56
N LEU A 581 -29.05 -16.64 3.99
CA LEU A 581 -29.35 -15.24 4.26
C LEU A 581 -29.72 -15.04 5.73
N LEU A 582 -30.61 -15.86 6.27
CA LEU A 582 -31.04 -15.76 7.67
C LEU A 582 -29.87 -16.02 8.64
N TRP A 583 -28.98 -16.96 8.31
CA TRP A 583 -27.79 -17.24 9.11
C TRP A 583 -26.80 -16.07 9.11
N ALA A 584 -26.46 -15.54 7.92
CA ALA A 584 -25.56 -14.40 7.82
C ALA A 584 -26.13 -13.16 8.51
N PHE A 585 -27.42 -12.88 8.30
CA PHE A 585 -28.09 -11.78 8.98
C PHE A 585 -28.08 -11.96 10.50
N SER A 586 -28.25 -13.19 11.01
CA SER A 586 -28.18 -13.47 12.45
C SER A 586 -26.78 -13.22 13.02
N LYS A 587 -25.70 -13.54 12.28
CA LYS A 587 -24.32 -13.22 12.70
C LYS A 587 -24.10 -11.71 12.80
N GLU A 588 -24.48 -10.98 11.76
CA GLU A 588 -24.35 -9.52 11.72
C GLU A 588 -25.23 -8.84 12.78
N LEU A 589 -26.46 -9.32 12.98
CA LEU A 589 -27.37 -8.83 14.02
C LEU A 589 -26.85 -9.12 15.43
N ALA A 590 -26.20 -10.27 15.65
CA ALA A 590 -25.58 -10.60 16.92
C ALA A 590 -24.39 -9.68 17.22
N LEU A 591 -23.54 -9.38 16.23
CA LEU A 591 -22.45 -8.41 16.36
C LEU A 591 -22.97 -6.99 16.60
N PHE A 592 -23.98 -6.57 15.83
CA PHE A 592 -24.69 -5.30 16.00
C PHE A 592 -25.19 -5.14 17.44
N TRP A 593 -25.89 -6.17 17.96
CA TRP A 593 -26.38 -6.15 19.34
C TRP A 593 -25.26 -6.18 20.37
N LEU A 594 -24.16 -6.88 20.11
CA LEU A 594 -23.02 -6.93 21.02
C LEU A 594 -22.43 -5.54 21.24
N VAL A 595 -22.22 -4.77 20.16
CA VAL A 595 -21.64 -3.41 20.23
C VAL A 595 -22.63 -2.41 20.83
N PHE A 596 -23.83 -2.31 20.25
CA PHE A 596 -24.84 -1.34 20.73
C PHE A 596 -25.41 -1.70 22.09
N GLY A 597 -25.61 -2.99 22.37
CA GLY A 597 -26.05 -3.50 23.66
C GLY A 597 -25.01 -3.31 24.76
N LEU A 598 -23.71 -3.46 24.47
CA LEU A 598 -22.65 -3.07 25.40
C LEU A 598 -22.72 -1.58 25.69
N CYS A 599 -22.74 -0.73 24.65
CA CYS A 599 -22.77 0.72 24.83
C CYS A 599 -24.00 1.19 25.64
N TRP A 600 -25.17 0.62 25.37
CA TRP A 600 -26.39 0.89 26.12
C TRP A 600 -26.29 0.53 27.61
N ARG A 601 -25.55 -0.54 27.95
CA ARG A 601 -25.27 -0.92 29.35
C ARG A 601 -24.23 -0.04 30.01
N VAL A 602 -23.20 0.40 29.27
CA VAL A 602 -22.20 1.34 29.78
C VAL A 602 -22.85 2.68 30.19
N LEU A 603 -23.84 3.13 29.42
CA LEU A 603 -24.59 4.39 29.62
C LEU A 603 -25.75 4.28 30.63
N GLU A 604 -25.85 3.21 31.42
CA GLU A 604 -26.85 3.06 32.47
C GLU A 604 -26.74 4.19 33.53
N LYS A 605 -27.84 4.57 34.19
CA LYS A 605 -27.89 5.75 35.10
C LYS A 605 -26.88 5.68 36.26
N GLU A 606 -26.67 4.48 36.80
CA GLU A 606 -25.63 4.15 37.80
C GLU A 606 -24.53 3.27 37.17
N GLY A 607 -24.41 3.34 35.85
CA GLY A 607 -23.51 2.52 35.06
C GLY A 607 -22.07 2.99 35.13
N MET A 608 -21.25 2.30 34.35
CA MET A 608 -19.82 2.54 34.26
C MET A 608 -19.48 3.96 33.78
N ALA A 609 -20.30 4.55 32.88
CA ALA A 609 -20.06 5.90 32.38
C ALA A 609 -20.06 6.97 33.49
N VAL A 610 -20.93 6.82 34.51
CA VAL A 610 -21.02 7.77 35.63
C VAL A 610 -19.96 7.47 36.68
N SER A 611 -19.86 6.20 37.10
CA SER A 611 -18.98 5.81 38.22
C SER A 611 -17.49 5.76 37.84
N HIS A 612 -17.13 5.24 36.66
CA HIS A 612 -15.74 5.11 36.24
C HIS A 612 -15.26 6.31 35.43
N PHE A 613 -16.06 6.81 34.47
CA PHE A 613 -15.65 7.90 33.56
C PHE A 613 -16.09 9.30 34.00
N ALA A 614 -16.78 9.41 35.13
CA ALA A 614 -17.27 10.69 35.68
C ALA A 614 -18.14 11.50 34.68
N MET A 615 -18.85 10.83 33.78
CA MET A 615 -19.78 11.53 32.86
C MET A 615 -21.02 12.02 33.61
N PRO A 616 -21.50 13.25 33.36
CA PRO A 616 -22.73 13.76 33.96
C PRO A 616 -23.93 12.86 33.66
N SER A 617 -24.77 12.61 34.68
CA SER A 617 -25.95 11.74 34.58
C SER A 617 -27.00 12.23 33.57
N THR A 618 -27.08 13.54 33.36
CA THR A 618 -27.93 14.17 32.34
C THR A 618 -27.47 13.79 30.94
N LEU A 619 -26.15 13.88 30.68
CA LEU A 619 -25.50 13.54 29.42
C LEU A 619 -25.68 12.05 29.11
N THR A 620 -25.38 11.15 30.04
CA THR A 620 -25.52 9.70 29.83
C THR A 620 -26.96 9.30 29.48
N SER A 621 -27.95 9.93 30.12
CA SER A 621 -29.37 9.68 29.82
C SER A 621 -29.80 10.17 28.42
N HIS A 622 -29.18 11.24 27.91
CA HIS A 622 -29.41 11.75 26.56
C HIS A 622 -28.80 10.80 25.52
N TRP A 623 -27.51 10.48 25.65
CA TRP A 623 -26.81 9.57 24.72
C TRP A 623 -27.42 8.18 24.70
N ARG A 624 -27.89 7.67 25.84
CA ARG A 624 -28.59 6.39 25.91
C ARG A 624 -29.90 6.37 25.11
N ARG A 625 -30.62 7.49 25.03
CA ARG A 625 -31.84 7.58 24.19
C ARG A 625 -31.48 7.69 22.71
N GLN A 626 -30.48 8.50 22.38
CA GLN A 626 -30.05 8.68 21.00
C GLN A 626 -29.48 7.40 20.40
N ILE A 627 -28.66 6.65 21.16
CA ILE A 627 -28.06 5.43 20.65
C ILE A 627 -29.12 4.36 20.31
N VAL A 628 -30.23 4.31 21.05
CA VAL A 628 -31.35 3.40 20.76
C VAL A 628 -32.11 3.84 19.51
N ARG A 629 -32.34 5.14 19.33
CA ARG A 629 -33.02 5.68 18.13
C ARG A 629 -32.19 5.44 16.87
N VAL A 630 -30.90 5.74 16.93
CA VAL A 630 -29.96 5.54 15.82
C VAL A 630 -29.79 4.05 15.54
N SER A 631 -29.58 3.21 16.56
CA SER A 631 -29.44 1.76 16.34
C SER A 631 -30.69 1.15 15.72
N LEU A 632 -31.89 1.52 16.17
CA LEU A 632 -33.12 1.03 15.56
C LEU A 632 -33.27 1.47 14.10
N ALA A 633 -32.82 2.69 13.77
CA ALA A 633 -32.78 3.17 12.39
C ALA A 633 -31.72 2.43 11.54
N LEU A 634 -30.66 1.87 12.11
CA LEU A 634 -29.64 1.12 11.37
C LEU A 634 -30.05 -0.32 11.02
N LEU A 635 -31.07 -0.89 11.69
CA LEU A 635 -31.45 -2.29 11.47
C LEU A 635 -31.93 -2.60 10.04
N PRO A 636 -32.79 -1.78 9.39
CA PRO A 636 -33.14 -2.01 7.99
C PRO A 636 -31.94 -1.91 7.05
N LEU A 637 -31.05 -0.94 7.31
CA LEU A 637 -29.81 -0.78 6.55
C LEU A 637 -28.89 -2.00 6.67
N LEU A 638 -28.77 -2.56 7.89
CA LEU A 638 -28.02 -3.79 8.15
C LEU A 638 -28.61 -4.98 7.39
N PHE A 639 -29.95 -5.14 7.41
CA PHE A 639 -30.62 -6.24 6.70
C PHE A 639 -30.35 -6.17 5.20
N TRP A 640 -30.61 -5.03 4.55
CA TRP A 640 -30.38 -4.87 3.12
C TRP A 640 -28.89 -4.93 2.74
N SER A 641 -27.98 -4.52 3.63
CA SER A 641 -26.54 -4.71 3.44
C SER A 641 -26.17 -6.20 3.35
N VAL A 642 -26.78 -7.07 4.18
CA VAL A 642 -26.57 -8.52 4.12
C VAL A 642 -27.20 -9.12 2.86
N VAL A 643 -28.39 -8.65 2.47
CA VAL A 643 -29.03 -9.05 1.21
C VAL A 643 -28.12 -8.72 0.02
N ALA A 644 -27.46 -7.56 0.03
CA ALA A 644 -26.54 -7.15 -1.02
C ALA A 644 -25.30 -8.03 -1.14
N GLU A 645 -24.84 -8.59 -0.03
CA GLU A 645 -23.67 -9.45 -0.01
C GLU A 645 -23.97 -10.87 -0.51
N LEU A 646 -25.13 -11.42 -0.14
CA LEU A 646 -25.47 -12.81 -0.44
C LEU A 646 -26.36 -13.00 -1.67
N SER A 647 -27.15 -11.99 -2.06
CA SER A 647 -28.14 -12.11 -3.14
C SER A 647 -28.25 -10.84 -3.99
N PRO A 648 -27.14 -10.38 -4.60
CA PRO A 648 -27.13 -9.12 -5.32
C PRO A 648 -28.05 -9.08 -6.55
N LEU A 649 -28.31 -10.23 -7.20
CA LEU A 649 -29.21 -10.33 -8.35
C LEU A 649 -30.66 -9.94 -8.02
N HIS A 650 -31.12 -10.23 -6.79
CA HIS A 650 -32.46 -9.85 -6.35
C HIS A 650 -32.60 -8.33 -6.10
N LEU A 651 -31.48 -7.61 -5.91
CA LEU A 651 -31.50 -6.16 -5.68
C LEU A 651 -31.82 -5.34 -6.95
N MET A 652 -31.58 -5.89 -8.14
CA MET A 652 -31.71 -5.13 -9.39
C MET A 652 -33.14 -4.71 -9.71
N ASP A 653 -34.10 -5.54 -9.29
CA ASP A 653 -35.53 -5.30 -9.47
C ASP A 653 -36.22 -4.93 -8.13
N ASP A 654 -35.45 -4.68 -7.06
CA ASP A 654 -35.94 -4.41 -5.70
C ASP A 654 -36.38 -2.95 -5.51
N VAL A 655 -37.55 -2.63 -6.03
CA VAL A 655 -38.19 -1.31 -5.90
C VAL A 655 -38.54 -1.00 -4.43
N LEU A 656 -38.95 -2.01 -3.67
CA LEU A 656 -39.26 -1.88 -2.25
C LEU A 656 -38.02 -1.51 -1.45
N GLY A 657 -36.91 -2.21 -1.68
CA GLY A 657 -35.62 -1.97 -1.02
C GLY A 657 -35.08 -0.58 -1.30
N GLN A 658 -35.11 -0.11 -2.56
CA GLN A 658 -34.72 1.26 -2.91
C GLN A 658 -35.50 2.30 -2.08
N PHE A 659 -36.82 2.14 -2.01
CA PHE A 659 -37.68 3.04 -1.25
C PHE A 659 -37.44 2.97 0.27
N MET A 660 -37.32 1.74 0.82
CA MET A 660 -37.06 1.51 2.24
C MET A 660 -35.74 2.14 2.66
N ILE A 661 -34.67 1.93 1.88
CA ILE A 661 -33.34 2.44 2.16
C ILE A 661 -33.27 3.96 1.98
N PHE A 662 -33.94 4.51 0.96
CA PHE A 662 -34.07 5.96 0.82
C PHE A 662 -34.71 6.60 2.07
N LEU A 663 -35.86 6.09 2.52
CA LEU A 663 -36.54 6.58 3.72
C LEU A 663 -35.69 6.36 4.98
N ASN A 664 -35.00 5.23 5.07
CA ASN A 664 -34.15 4.87 6.19
C ASN A 664 -32.93 5.78 6.31
N LEU A 665 -32.23 6.06 5.21
CA LEU A 665 -31.10 6.99 5.17
C LEU A 665 -31.55 8.43 5.49
N LEU A 666 -32.72 8.84 5.02
CA LEU A 666 -33.31 10.13 5.36
C LEU A 666 -33.62 10.24 6.87
N LEU A 667 -34.16 9.17 7.47
CA LEU A 667 -34.40 9.09 8.92
C LEU A 667 -33.07 9.13 9.70
N ILE A 668 -32.06 8.38 9.28
CA ILE A 668 -30.72 8.38 9.92
C ILE A 668 -30.11 9.78 9.85
N ALA A 669 -30.14 10.44 8.68
CA ALA A 669 -29.63 11.80 8.51
C ALA A 669 -30.34 12.78 9.45
N ALA A 670 -31.66 12.68 9.59
CA ALA A 670 -32.45 13.50 10.50
C ALA A 670 -32.14 13.24 11.99
N LEU A 671 -31.89 11.97 12.37
CA LEU A 671 -31.56 11.59 13.76
C LEU A 671 -30.14 11.99 14.18
N VAL A 672 -29.19 11.99 13.24
CA VAL A 672 -27.79 12.35 13.50
C VAL A 672 -27.59 13.87 13.48
N TRP A 673 -28.42 14.63 12.75
CA TRP A 673 -28.31 16.08 12.63
C TRP A 673 -28.24 16.85 13.97
N PRO A 674 -29.09 16.56 15.00
CA PRO A 674 -28.98 17.21 16.31
C PRO A 674 -27.61 17.00 16.97
N MET A 675 -27.03 15.81 16.83
CA MET A 675 -25.74 15.44 17.44
C MET A 675 -24.60 16.26 16.83
N CYS A 676 -24.67 16.48 15.52
CA CYS A 676 -23.74 17.33 14.78
C CYS A 676 -23.86 18.79 15.20
N ARG A 677 -25.10 19.31 15.24
CA ARG A 677 -25.40 20.69 15.63
C ARG A 677 -24.93 21.02 17.05
N GLU A 678 -25.10 20.10 18.00
CA GLU A 678 -24.60 20.26 19.37
C GLU A 678 -23.08 20.27 19.40
N SER A 679 -22.41 19.35 18.70
CA SER A 679 -20.94 19.31 18.65
C SER A 679 -20.33 20.54 17.98
N TRP A 680 -20.99 21.12 16.96
CA TRP A 680 -20.53 22.35 16.29
C TRP A 680 -20.67 23.60 17.14
N ARG A 681 -21.60 23.61 18.11
CA ARG A 681 -21.84 24.74 19.01
C ARG A 681 -20.96 24.71 20.26
N ASP A 682 -20.43 23.55 20.60
CA ASP A 682 -19.56 23.35 21.75
C ASP A 682 -18.14 23.87 21.47
N LYS A 683 -17.84 25.08 21.99
CA LYS A 683 -16.54 25.76 21.82
C LYS A 683 -15.39 25.04 22.54
N GLU A 684 -15.67 24.17 23.51
CA GLU A 684 -14.65 23.40 24.23
C GLU A 684 -14.45 21.99 23.65
N SER A 685 -15.12 21.66 22.55
CA SER A 685 -15.01 20.33 21.96
C SER A 685 -13.63 20.09 21.33
N HIS A 686 -13.00 18.97 21.71
CA HIS A 686 -11.75 18.52 21.09
C HIS A 686 -11.93 18.36 19.57
N THR A 687 -11.01 18.95 18.78
CA THR A 687 -11.07 18.99 17.31
C THR A 687 -11.30 17.61 16.66
N MET A 688 -10.76 16.54 17.26
CA MET A 688 -10.95 15.18 16.76
C MET A 688 -12.41 14.71 16.84
N ARG A 689 -13.12 15.04 17.92
CA ARG A 689 -14.54 14.69 18.11
C ARG A 689 -15.43 15.46 17.13
N LEU A 690 -15.11 16.72 16.89
CA LEU A 690 -15.80 17.55 15.91
C LEU A 690 -15.70 16.94 14.52
N VAL A 691 -14.49 16.55 14.09
CA VAL A 691 -14.25 15.93 12.78
C VAL A 691 -14.97 14.59 12.66
N THR A 692 -14.86 13.71 13.66
CA THR A 692 -15.50 12.37 13.59
C THR A 692 -17.01 12.45 13.50
N VAL A 693 -17.66 13.30 14.31
CA VAL A 693 -19.12 13.49 14.26
C VAL A 693 -19.54 14.11 12.93
N THR A 694 -18.78 15.08 12.42
CA THR A 694 -19.08 15.73 11.13
C THR A 694 -19.02 14.75 9.97
N VAL A 695 -17.93 13.97 9.86
CA VAL A 695 -17.77 12.95 8.82
C VAL A 695 -18.89 11.91 8.90
N LEU A 696 -19.17 11.39 10.11
CA LEU A 696 -20.22 10.40 10.31
C LEU A 696 -21.62 10.91 9.91
N SER A 697 -21.86 12.22 10.01
CA SER A 697 -23.13 12.85 9.65
C SER A 697 -23.28 13.09 8.15
N ILE A 698 -22.19 13.31 7.41
CA ILE A 698 -22.20 13.53 5.97
C ILE A 698 -22.44 12.22 5.21
N VAL A 699 -21.93 11.09 5.71
CA VAL A 699 -22.00 9.79 5.02
C VAL A 699 -23.44 9.36 4.69
N PRO A 700 -24.42 9.38 5.61
CA PRO A 700 -25.82 9.03 5.27
C PRO A 700 -26.41 9.89 4.14
N VAL A 701 -26.03 11.17 4.06
CA VAL A 701 -26.47 12.08 2.99
C VAL A 701 -25.82 11.70 1.65
N ALA A 702 -24.52 11.39 1.66
CA ALA A 702 -23.83 10.92 0.46
C ALA A 702 -24.41 9.60 -0.07
N LEU A 703 -24.70 8.65 0.83
CA LEU A 703 -25.37 7.38 0.51
C LEU A 703 -26.79 7.60 -0.05
N LEU A 704 -27.52 8.58 0.48
CA LEU A 704 -28.84 8.95 -0.04
C LEU A 704 -28.75 9.44 -1.48
N VAL A 705 -27.77 10.29 -1.80
CA VAL A 705 -27.53 10.76 -3.18
C VAL A 705 -27.21 9.59 -4.12
N LEU A 706 -26.34 8.66 -3.71
CA LEU A 706 -26.02 7.47 -4.49
C LEU A 706 -27.24 6.57 -4.74
N THR A 707 -28.13 6.45 -3.76
CA THR A 707 -29.38 5.69 -3.92
C THR A 707 -30.28 6.32 -4.99
N VAL A 708 -30.44 7.65 -4.94
CA VAL A 708 -31.28 8.40 -5.88
C VAL A 708 -30.74 8.34 -7.31
N THR A 709 -29.41 8.35 -7.47
CA THR A 709 -28.77 8.29 -8.80
C THR A 709 -28.71 6.89 -9.42
N GLY A 710 -29.12 5.85 -8.68
CA GLY A 710 -29.21 4.46 -9.19
C GLY A 710 -28.05 3.54 -8.78
N TYR A 711 -27.12 4.01 -7.93
CA TYR A 711 -26.01 3.23 -7.35
C TYR A 711 -26.43 2.49 -6.08
N PHE A 712 -27.50 1.69 -6.17
CA PHE A 712 -28.12 1.05 -5.02
C PHE A 712 -27.21 -0.02 -4.37
N TYR A 713 -26.58 -0.88 -5.17
CA TYR A 713 -25.61 -1.86 -4.65
C TYR A 713 -24.42 -1.18 -3.94
N THR A 714 -23.84 -0.16 -4.57
CA THR A 714 -22.73 0.64 -4.03
C THR A 714 -23.13 1.27 -2.70
N THR A 715 -24.36 1.79 -2.61
CA THR A 715 -24.93 2.34 -1.37
C THR A 715 -24.93 1.29 -0.27
N LEU A 716 -25.42 0.08 -0.54
CA LEU A 716 -25.51 -0.98 0.47
C LEU A 716 -24.14 -1.49 0.93
N ARG A 717 -23.19 -1.66 0.00
CA ARG A 717 -21.80 -2.03 0.34
C ARG A 717 -21.12 -0.97 1.21
N LEU A 718 -21.23 0.31 0.82
CA LEU A 718 -20.68 1.42 1.60
C LEU A 718 -21.40 1.59 2.94
N ALA A 719 -22.71 1.33 3.00
CA ALA A 719 -23.49 1.37 4.23
C ALA A 719 -23.04 0.31 5.24
N GLY A 720 -22.77 -0.93 4.79
CA GLY A 720 -22.20 -1.98 5.65
C GLY A 720 -20.87 -1.55 6.28
N ARG A 721 -19.95 -1.01 5.48
CA ARG A 721 -18.64 -0.53 5.97
C ARG A 721 -18.72 0.70 6.84
N TRP A 722 -19.71 1.54 6.58
CA TRP A 722 -20.02 2.64 7.47
C TRP A 722 -20.53 2.16 8.83
N ILE A 723 -21.39 1.12 8.88
CA ILE A 723 -21.85 0.50 10.13
C ILE A 723 -20.66 -0.09 10.91
N GLU A 724 -19.76 -0.81 10.25
CA GLU A 724 -18.52 -1.33 10.87
C GLU A 724 -17.63 -0.21 11.41
N THR A 725 -17.52 0.91 10.67
CA THR A 725 -16.81 2.11 11.11
C THR A 725 -17.46 2.73 12.35
N VAL A 726 -18.81 2.74 12.43
CA VAL A 726 -19.53 3.16 13.65
C VAL A 726 -19.18 2.25 14.82
N TYR A 727 -19.10 0.92 14.62
CA TYR A 727 -18.67 0.00 15.67
C TYR A 727 -17.25 0.32 16.16
N LEU A 728 -16.32 0.51 15.22
CA LEU A 728 -14.94 0.87 15.53
C LEU A 728 -14.88 2.17 16.34
N VAL A 729 -15.64 3.21 15.97
CA VAL A 729 -15.69 4.49 16.70
C VAL A 729 -16.26 4.32 18.11
N ILE A 730 -17.29 3.49 18.31
CA ILE A 730 -17.87 3.20 19.63
C ILE A 730 -16.86 2.48 20.53
N ILE A 731 -16.25 1.39 20.01
CA ILE A 731 -15.25 0.60 20.73
C ILE A 731 -14.02 1.46 21.06
N TRP A 732 -13.57 2.26 20.09
CA TRP A 732 -12.50 3.21 20.23
C TRP A 732 -12.76 4.24 21.34
N ASN A 733 -13.96 4.82 21.38
CA ASN A 733 -14.32 5.78 22.42
C ASN A 733 -14.29 5.13 23.81
N LEU A 734 -14.81 3.91 23.94
CA LEU A 734 -14.76 3.15 25.19
C LEU A 734 -13.32 2.84 25.62
N LEU A 735 -12.47 2.43 24.68
CA LEU A 735 -11.07 2.13 24.91
C LEU A 735 -10.31 3.41 25.32
N TYR A 736 -10.54 4.53 24.64
CA TYR A 736 -10.00 5.84 24.98
C TYR A 736 -10.31 6.23 26.43
N GLN A 737 -11.58 6.18 26.83
CA GLN A 737 -12.01 6.52 28.19
C GLN A 737 -11.39 5.56 29.23
N THR A 738 -11.26 4.28 28.87
CA THR A 738 -10.63 3.27 29.73
C THR A 738 -9.16 3.54 29.96
N VAL A 739 -8.42 3.90 28.90
CA VAL A 739 -7.01 4.27 28.94
C VAL A 739 -6.81 5.53 29.75
N LEU A 740 -7.59 6.59 29.49
CA LEU A 740 -7.54 7.85 30.26
C LEU A 740 -7.72 7.59 31.75
N ARG A 741 -8.73 6.80 32.11
CA ARG A 741 -8.97 6.41 33.51
C ARG A 741 -7.79 5.61 34.07
N GLY A 742 -7.31 4.59 33.36
CA GLY A 742 -6.19 3.76 33.78
C GLY A 742 -4.93 4.57 34.09
N LEU A 743 -4.62 5.56 33.23
CA LEU A 743 -3.51 6.49 33.42
C LEU A 743 -3.74 7.42 34.63
N SER A 744 -4.95 7.95 34.80
CA SER A 744 -5.27 8.80 35.96
C SER A 744 -5.11 8.07 37.30
N VAL A 745 -5.51 6.80 37.37
CA VAL A 745 -5.36 5.94 38.56
C VAL A 745 -3.89 5.59 38.79
N ALA A 746 -3.14 5.29 37.72
CA ALA A 746 -1.71 5.03 37.80
C ALA A 746 -0.94 6.25 38.34
N ALA A 747 -1.25 7.45 37.83
CA ALA A 747 -0.66 8.71 38.28
C ALA A 747 -0.92 8.96 39.78
N ARG A 748 -2.17 8.81 40.24
CA ARG A 748 -2.54 8.93 41.66
C ARG A 748 -1.82 7.93 42.56
N ARG A 749 -1.67 6.68 42.13
CA ARG A 749 -0.93 5.64 42.90
C ARG A 749 0.56 5.92 42.98
N ILE A 750 1.19 6.38 41.90
CA ILE A 750 2.61 6.75 41.90
C ILE A 750 2.85 7.94 42.84
N ALA A 751 1.98 8.95 42.80
CA ALA A 751 2.04 10.08 43.73
C ALA A 751 1.97 9.62 45.20
N TYR A 752 1.04 8.72 45.51
CA TYR A 752 0.90 8.16 46.86
C TYR A 752 2.11 7.33 47.31
N ARG A 753 2.66 6.46 46.45
CA ARG A 753 3.87 5.67 46.76
C ARG A 753 5.09 6.56 47.03
N ARG A 754 5.25 7.65 46.25
CA ARG A 754 6.34 8.62 46.48
C ARG A 754 6.16 9.40 47.78
N ALA A 755 4.93 9.80 48.12
CA ALA A 755 4.63 10.46 49.38
C ALA A 755 4.94 9.56 50.59
N LEU A 756 4.58 8.27 50.51
CA LEU A 756 4.92 7.26 51.53
C LEU A 756 6.43 7.00 51.63
N ALA A 757 7.13 6.85 50.51
CA ALA A 757 8.58 6.64 50.49
C ALA A 757 9.34 7.83 51.10
N ARG A 758 8.89 9.07 50.84
CA ARG A 758 9.45 10.28 51.47
C ARG A 758 9.19 10.31 52.98
N ARG A 759 7.98 9.96 53.43
CA ARG A 759 7.68 9.84 54.88
C ARG A 759 8.56 8.78 55.56
N GLN A 760 8.76 7.63 54.93
CA GLN A 760 9.63 6.58 55.48
C GLN A 760 11.11 6.97 55.50
N ASN A 761 11.60 7.68 54.46
CA ASN A 761 12.97 8.18 54.45
C ASN A 761 13.18 9.28 55.51
N MET A 762 12.23 10.20 55.69
CA MET A 762 12.28 11.21 56.76
C MET A 762 12.25 10.59 58.16
N VAL A 763 11.47 9.52 58.38
CA VAL A 763 11.45 8.78 59.66
C VAL A 763 12.76 8.00 59.88
N LYS A 764 13.41 7.52 58.82
CA LYS A 764 14.73 6.86 58.91
C LYS A 764 15.89 7.84 59.13
N GLU A 765 15.75 9.09 58.70
CA GLU A 765 16.78 10.14 58.84
C GLU A 765 16.67 10.94 60.15
N GLY A 766 15.74 10.61 61.06
CA GLY A 766 15.71 11.17 62.41
C GLY A 766 15.35 12.67 62.51
N ALA A 767 14.73 13.24 61.47
CA ALA A 767 14.33 14.64 61.47
C ALA A 767 12.94 14.81 62.13
N GLU A 768 12.91 14.80 63.46
CA GLU A 768 11.77 15.31 64.23
C GLU A 768 11.70 16.84 64.08
N GLY A 769 10.69 17.35 63.36
CA GLY A 769 10.28 18.76 63.45
C GLY A 769 10.28 19.62 62.19
N ALA A 770 10.43 19.09 60.97
CA ALA A 770 10.34 19.93 59.77
C ALA A 770 8.87 20.24 59.39
N GLU A 771 8.53 21.53 59.32
CA GLU A 771 7.26 22.09 58.86
C GLU A 771 6.78 21.49 57.52
N PRO A 772 5.46 21.48 57.24
CA PRO A 772 4.92 20.93 56.00
C PRO A 772 5.39 21.78 54.81
N VAL A 773 6.46 21.35 54.16
CA VAL A 773 6.94 21.94 52.90
C VAL A 773 5.82 21.81 51.85
N GLU A 774 5.35 22.96 51.37
CA GLU A 774 4.36 23.05 50.28
C GLU A 774 4.75 22.15 49.10
N GLU A 775 3.77 21.42 48.59
CA GLU A 775 3.93 20.49 47.49
C GLU A 775 4.58 21.19 46.28
N ALA A 776 5.80 20.78 45.91
CA ALA A 776 6.36 21.13 44.60
C ALA A 776 5.53 20.42 43.50
N THR A 777 4.49 21.10 43.03
CA THR A 777 3.48 20.64 42.06
C THR A 777 4.01 20.42 40.64
N LEU A 778 5.29 20.68 40.34
CA LEU A 778 5.72 20.95 38.96
C LEU A 778 6.32 19.80 38.14
N ALA A 779 6.32 18.53 38.60
CA ALA A 779 6.88 17.41 37.82
C ALA A 779 5.95 16.20 37.56
N LEU A 780 4.77 16.13 38.21
CA LEU A 780 3.82 15.02 38.01
C LEU A 780 2.92 15.22 36.78
N ASP A 781 2.58 16.48 36.45
CA ASP A 781 1.74 16.78 35.28
C ASP A 781 2.45 16.49 33.95
N GLN A 782 3.76 16.74 33.87
CA GLN A 782 4.54 16.52 32.64
C GLN A 782 4.69 15.02 32.29
N VAL A 783 4.95 14.17 33.28
CA VAL A 783 5.07 12.70 33.07
C VAL A 783 3.72 12.08 32.70
N ASN A 784 2.63 12.58 33.29
CA ASN A 784 1.27 12.13 32.96
C ASN A 784 0.89 12.54 31.52
N GLN A 785 1.19 13.78 31.12
CA GLN A 785 0.93 14.27 29.77
C GLN A 785 1.75 13.55 28.69
N GLN A 786 3.02 13.23 28.97
CA GLN A 786 3.85 12.48 28.03
C GLN A 786 3.32 11.06 27.85
N THR A 787 3.03 10.34 28.94
CA THR A 787 2.48 8.98 28.90
C THR A 787 1.15 8.96 28.13
N LEU A 788 0.26 9.93 28.40
CA LEU A 788 -0.99 10.11 27.67
C LEU A 788 -0.76 10.25 26.16
N ARG A 789 0.19 11.09 25.74
CA ARG A 789 0.50 11.26 24.30
C ARG A 789 0.99 9.97 23.66
N ILE A 790 1.86 9.19 24.32
CA ILE A 790 2.34 7.90 23.78
C ILE A 790 1.18 6.92 23.64
N THR A 791 0.39 6.75 24.69
CA THR A 791 -0.70 5.80 24.65
C THR A 791 -1.72 6.19 23.58
N MET A 792 -2.02 7.48 23.43
CA MET A 792 -2.90 7.97 22.37
C MET A 792 -2.38 7.68 20.97
N LEU A 793 -1.08 7.86 20.73
CA LEU A 793 -0.44 7.57 19.45
C LEU A 793 -0.54 6.08 19.09
N VAL A 794 -0.22 5.19 20.03
CA VAL A 794 -0.35 3.72 19.84
C VAL A 794 -1.79 3.34 19.57
N MET A 795 -2.72 3.93 20.33
CA MET A 795 -4.14 3.79 20.09
C MET A 795 -4.44 4.20 18.64
N PHE A 796 -4.01 5.39 18.19
CA PHE A 796 -4.39 5.92 16.87
C PHE A 796 -3.83 5.06 15.75
N ALA A 797 -2.63 4.50 15.92
CA ALA A 797 -2.06 3.51 15.01
C ALA A 797 -2.93 2.24 14.95
N LEU A 798 -3.39 1.73 16.10
CA LEU A 798 -4.31 0.59 16.16
C LEU A 798 -5.65 0.90 15.47
N PHE A 799 -6.22 2.09 15.71
CA PHE A 799 -7.44 2.53 15.03
C PHE A 799 -7.23 2.57 13.51
N GLY A 800 -6.10 3.16 13.05
CA GLY A 800 -5.76 3.22 11.63
C GLY A 800 -5.62 1.84 11.00
N LEU A 801 -4.99 0.88 11.69
CA LEU A 801 -4.85 -0.50 11.22
C LEU A 801 -6.21 -1.20 11.08
N VAL A 802 -7.07 -1.11 12.10
CA VAL A 802 -8.40 -1.73 12.06
C VAL A 802 -9.30 -1.03 11.04
N PHE A 803 -9.22 0.30 10.94
CA PHE A 803 -9.93 1.07 9.91
C PHE A 803 -9.48 0.67 8.51
N TRP A 804 -8.18 0.52 8.28
CA TRP A 804 -7.65 0.02 7.01
C TRP A 804 -8.16 -1.39 6.71
N ALA A 805 -8.18 -2.30 7.69
CA ALA A 805 -8.69 -3.67 7.51
C ALA A 805 -10.19 -3.72 7.17
N ILE A 806 -11.00 -2.80 7.72
CA ILE A 806 -12.42 -2.67 7.38
C ILE A 806 -12.59 -2.24 5.92
N TRP A 807 -11.75 -1.32 5.43
CA TRP A 807 -11.91 -0.71 4.11
C TRP A 807 -11.02 -1.32 3.01
N SER A 808 -10.16 -2.30 3.33
CA SER A 808 -9.10 -2.78 2.42
C SER A 808 -9.62 -3.44 1.16
N ASP A 809 -10.75 -4.13 1.23
CA ASP A 809 -11.40 -4.76 0.07
C ASP A 809 -11.99 -3.74 -0.93
N LEU A 810 -12.37 -2.55 -0.46
CA LEU A 810 -12.83 -1.46 -1.31
C LEU A 810 -11.69 -0.63 -1.90
N ILE A 811 -10.45 -0.77 -1.41
CA ILE A 811 -9.29 -0.07 -1.98
C ILE A 811 -9.06 -0.49 -3.43
N THR A 812 -9.18 -1.79 -3.73
CA THR A 812 -9.01 -2.34 -5.09
C THR A 812 -10.06 -1.82 -6.05
N VAL A 813 -11.28 -1.53 -5.56
CA VAL A 813 -12.37 -0.96 -6.35
C VAL A 813 -12.02 0.44 -6.88
N PHE A 814 -11.23 1.23 -6.14
CA PHE A 814 -10.77 2.53 -6.61
C PHE A 814 -9.73 2.44 -7.74
N ALA A 815 -9.11 1.27 -7.98
CA ALA A 815 -8.23 1.07 -9.14
C ALA A 815 -8.97 1.24 -10.47
N TYR A 816 -10.30 1.07 -10.50
CA TYR A 816 -11.12 1.42 -11.66
C TYR A 816 -10.94 2.90 -12.07
N LEU A 817 -10.72 3.81 -11.11
CA LEU A 817 -10.51 5.23 -11.40
C LEU A 817 -9.21 5.48 -12.18
N ASP A 818 -8.28 4.53 -12.20
CA ASP A 818 -7.08 4.59 -13.06
C ASP A 818 -7.38 4.30 -14.53
N SER A 819 -8.52 3.66 -14.85
CA SER A 819 -8.99 3.52 -16.23
C SER A 819 -9.54 4.84 -16.82
N ILE A 820 -9.89 5.82 -15.96
CA ILE A 820 -10.43 7.11 -16.38
C ILE A 820 -9.28 8.11 -16.53
N VAL A 821 -8.73 8.20 -17.73
CA VAL A 821 -7.67 9.16 -18.08
C VAL A 821 -8.26 10.56 -18.21
N LEU A 822 -7.71 11.52 -17.47
CA LEU A 822 -8.13 12.92 -17.53
C LEU A 822 -7.24 13.73 -18.49
N TRP A 823 -5.93 13.54 -18.42
CA TRP A 823 -4.98 14.11 -19.38
C TRP A 823 -3.69 13.29 -19.46
N HIS A 824 -2.90 13.58 -20.49
CA HIS A 824 -1.61 12.94 -20.76
C HIS A 824 -0.48 13.93 -20.48
N TYR A 825 0.67 13.44 -20.01
CA TYR A 825 1.89 14.22 -19.92
C TYR A 825 3.08 13.39 -20.41
N ASN A 826 4.04 14.06 -21.03
CA ASN A 826 5.27 13.42 -21.48
C ASN A 826 6.23 13.34 -20.28
N GLY A 827 6.51 12.13 -19.82
CA GLY A 827 7.57 11.85 -18.86
C GLY A 827 8.79 11.29 -19.56
N THR A 828 9.96 11.34 -18.91
CA THR A 828 11.15 10.63 -19.35
C THR A 828 11.39 9.42 -18.46
N GLU A 829 11.39 8.21 -19.03
CA GLU A 829 11.83 6.98 -18.38
C GLU A 829 13.02 6.42 -19.16
N ALA A 830 14.14 6.16 -18.48
CA ALA A 830 15.38 5.68 -19.09
C ALA A 830 15.86 6.50 -20.32
N GLY A 831 15.56 7.80 -20.36
CA GLY A 831 15.93 8.70 -21.46
C GLY A 831 14.98 8.71 -22.67
N ALA A 832 13.92 7.88 -22.68
CA ALA A 832 12.88 7.91 -23.69
C ALA A 832 11.66 8.72 -23.22
N ALA A 833 11.07 9.50 -24.12
CA ALA A 833 9.83 10.20 -23.86
C ALA A 833 8.66 9.20 -23.86
N VAL A 834 8.12 8.90 -22.69
CA VAL A 834 6.96 8.02 -22.49
C VAL A 834 5.76 8.87 -22.09
N THR A 835 4.67 8.76 -22.83
CA THR A 835 3.38 9.37 -22.47
C THR A 835 2.80 8.65 -21.25
N LYS A 836 2.66 9.38 -20.14
CA LYS A 836 2.01 8.93 -18.91
C LYS A 836 0.65 9.59 -18.77
N ASN A 837 -0.27 8.90 -18.10
CA ASN A 837 -1.64 9.34 -17.91
C ASN A 837 -1.84 9.84 -16.49
N VAL A 838 -2.45 11.02 -16.34
CA VAL A 838 -3.04 11.41 -15.06
C VAL A 838 -4.50 10.97 -15.08
N THR A 839 -4.82 10.11 -14.13
CA THR A 839 -6.12 9.45 -14.02
C THR A 839 -6.98 10.11 -12.95
N MET A 840 -8.28 9.78 -12.91
CA MET A 840 -9.13 10.17 -11.78
C MET A 840 -8.61 9.59 -10.46
N GLY A 841 -8.06 8.37 -10.52
CA GLY A 841 -7.37 7.74 -9.38
C GLY A 841 -6.16 8.55 -8.91
N SER A 842 -5.40 9.12 -9.83
CA SER A 842 -4.26 10.00 -9.53
C SER A 842 -4.68 11.26 -8.76
N ILE A 843 -5.82 11.88 -9.11
CA ILE A 843 -6.36 13.03 -8.36
C ILE A 843 -6.80 12.62 -6.95
N LEU A 844 -7.51 11.49 -6.84
CA LEU A 844 -7.94 10.97 -5.54
C LEU A 844 -6.72 10.68 -4.65
N PHE A 845 -5.70 10.04 -5.21
CA PHE A 845 -4.44 9.79 -4.53
C PHE A 845 -3.74 11.09 -4.14
N ALA A 846 -3.70 12.10 -5.00
CA ALA A 846 -3.16 13.42 -4.70
C ALA A 846 -3.86 14.06 -3.49
N LEU A 847 -5.19 13.98 -3.44
CA LEU A 847 -6.00 14.52 -2.34
C LEU A 847 -5.73 13.76 -1.03
N VAL A 848 -5.66 12.43 -1.08
CA VAL A 848 -5.33 11.60 0.08
C VAL A 848 -3.91 11.89 0.56
N ALA A 849 -2.93 11.88 -0.33
CA ALA A 849 -1.53 12.19 -0.02
C ALA A 849 -1.39 13.59 0.60
N PHE A 850 -2.12 14.59 0.09
CA PHE A 850 -2.18 15.93 0.68
C PHE A 850 -2.74 15.91 2.11
N THR A 851 -3.88 15.24 2.34
CA THR A 851 -4.45 15.14 3.69
C THR A 851 -3.55 14.39 4.67
N VAL A 852 -2.86 13.33 4.22
CA VAL A 852 -1.90 12.58 5.03
C VAL A 852 -0.68 13.45 5.36
N ALA A 853 -0.10 14.14 4.37
CA ALA A 853 1.02 15.05 4.59
C ALA A 853 0.64 16.17 5.57
N TRP A 854 -0.52 16.80 5.38
CA TRP A 854 -1.04 17.83 6.30
C TRP A 854 -1.24 17.30 7.72
N ALA A 855 -1.82 16.10 7.85
CA ALA A 855 -1.99 15.44 9.15
C ALA A 855 -0.65 15.11 9.80
N LEU A 856 0.33 14.64 9.03
CA LEU A 856 1.67 14.33 9.53
C LEU A 856 2.35 15.59 10.04
N ILE A 857 2.37 16.69 9.27
CA ILE A 857 2.96 17.98 9.66
C ILE A 857 2.33 18.50 10.97
N ARG A 858 1.00 18.44 11.08
CA ARG A 858 0.28 18.92 12.27
C ARG A 858 0.59 18.10 13.52
N ASN A 859 0.79 16.78 13.37
CA ASN A 859 0.98 15.86 14.49
C ASN A 859 2.45 15.53 14.78
N LEU A 860 3.37 15.88 13.87
CA LEU A 860 4.79 15.55 13.95
C LEU A 860 5.46 16.01 15.26
N PRO A 861 5.26 17.26 15.75
CA PRO A 861 5.90 17.68 16.99
C PRO A 861 5.53 16.79 18.18
N GLY A 862 4.28 16.31 18.22
CA GLY A 862 3.82 15.38 19.24
C GLY A 862 4.42 13.98 19.10
N LEU A 863 4.49 13.46 17.87
CA LEU A 863 5.09 12.16 17.53
C LEU A 863 6.59 12.12 17.87
N LEU A 864 7.34 13.13 17.43
CA LEU A 864 8.80 13.21 17.58
C LEU A 864 9.19 13.33 19.05
N GLU A 865 8.44 14.11 19.83
CA GLU A 865 8.65 14.27 21.27
C GLU A 865 8.51 12.92 22.00
N VAL A 866 7.48 12.17 21.63
CA VAL A 866 7.14 10.87 22.23
C VAL A 866 8.12 9.75 21.82
N LEU A 867 8.42 9.61 20.54
CA LEU A 867 9.15 8.48 20.00
C LEU A 867 10.67 8.61 20.19
N VAL A 868 11.20 9.82 20.02
CA VAL A 868 12.64 10.04 19.88
C VAL A 868 13.16 11.05 20.90
N LEU A 869 12.61 12.27 20.94
CA LEU A 869 13.22 13.38 21.70
C LEU A 869 13.19 13.13 23.21
N SER A 870 12.13 12.54 23.74
CA SER A 870 12.06 12.23 25.17
C SER A 870 13.07 11.18 25.65
N ARG A 871 13.63 10.38 24.73
CA ARG A 871 14.70 9.41 25.04
C ARG A 871 16.10 10.03 24.90
N LEU A 872 16.21 11.23 24.31
CA LEU A 872 17.46 11.93 24.07
C LEU A 872 17.57 13.15 24.98
N LYS A 873 18.64 13.26 25.78
CA LYS A 873 18.90 14.45 26.61
C LYS A 873 19.37 15.64 25.75
N MET A 874 18.46 16.26 25.00
CA MET A 874 18.78 17.39 24.11
C MET A 874 18.39 18.73 24.72
N ARG A 875 19.12 19.80 24.35
CA ARG A 875 18.74 21.18 24.67
C ARG A 875 17.46 21.55 23.90
N GLN A 876 16.59 22.35 24.50
CA GLN A 876 15.28 22.71 23.94
C GLN A 876 15.36 23.30 22.52
N GLY A 877 16.39 24.11 22.23
CA GLY A 877 16.62 24.66 20.88
C GLY A 877 16.96 23.62 19.81
N ALA A 878 17.63 22.51 20.16
CA ALA A 878 17.95 21.45 19.21
C ALA A 878 16.71 20.63 18.84
N SER A 879 15.86 20.31 19.82
CA SER A 879 14.58 19.64 19.61
C SER A 879 13.66 20.43 18.68
N TYR A 880 13.54 21.74 18.90
CA TYR A 880 12.75 22.63 18.03
C TYR A 880 13.31 22.68 16.60
N ALA A 881 14.64 22.79 16.45
CA ALA A 881 15.28 22.82 15.13
C ALA A 881 15.06 21.50 14.35
N ILE A 882 15.25 20.35 15.00
CA ILE A 882 15.02 19.03 14.38
C ILE A 882 13.56 18.89 13.92
N THR A 883 12.61 19.27 14.78
CA THR A 883 11.17 19.21 14.45
C THR A 883 10.84 20.10 13.26
N THR A 884 11.40 21.31 13.22
CA THR A 884 11.19 22.27 12.12
C THR A 884 11.77 21.76 10.81
N ILE A 885 12.99 21.21 10.84
CA ILE A 885 13.64 20.62 9.65
C ILE A 885 12.81 19.44 9.13
N LEU A 886 12.37 18.54 10.02
CA LEU A 886 11.58 17.38 9.61
C LEU A 886 10.21 17.80 9.03
N ASN A 887 9.58 18.85 9.56
CA ASN A 887 8.38 19.45 8.96
C ASN A 887 8.65 19.93 7.53
N TYR A 888 9.75 20.63 7.27
CA TYR A 888 10.10 21.06 5.90
C TYR A 888 10.36 19.89 4.97
N VAL A 889 11.01 18.82 5.46
CA VAL A 889 11.22 17.59 4.68
C VAL A 889 9.88 16.94 4.31
N ILE A 890 8.93 16.86 5.25
CA ILE A 890 7.60 16.29 4.98
C ILE A 890 6.79 17.18 4.03
N ILE A 891 6.88 18.50 4.16
CA ILE A 891 6.23 19.43 3.22
C ILE A 891 6.79 19.22 1.82
N ALA A 892 8.12 19.15 1.67
CA ALA A 892 8.77 18.95 0.39
C ALA A 892 8.40 17.58 -0.22
N ALA A 893 8.49 16.50 0.56
CA ALA A 893 8.12 15.15 0.10
C ALA A 893 6.64 15.06 -0.26
N GLY A 894 5.74 15.57 0.60
CA GLY A 894 4.31 15.59 0.36
C GLY A 894 3.94 16.39 -0.88
N ALA A 895 4.54 17.57 -1.07
CA ALA A 895 4.37 18.37 -2.29
C ALA A 895 4.87 17.63 -3.53
N MET A 896 6.03 16.97 -3.47
CA MET A 896 6.54 16.15 -4.58
C MET A 896 5.59 15.00 -4.92
N THR A 897 5.06 14.29 -3.93
CA THR A 897 4.10 13.20 -4.16
C THR A 897 2.81 13.72 -4.80
N VAL A 898 2.24 14.81 -4.26
CA VAL A 898 1.01 15.41 -4.78
C VAL A 898 1.21 15.94 -6.20
N PHE A 899 2.21 16.77 -6.44
CA PHE A 899 2.47 17.31 -7.77
C PHE A 899 2.90 16.23 -8.78
N GLY A 900 3.68 15.24 -8.34
CA GLY A 900 4.05 14.09 -9.18
C GLY A 900 2.84 13.28 -9.62
N SER A 901 1.89 13.02 -8.72
CA SER A 901 0.62 12.35 -9.07
C SER A 901 -0.25 13.17 -10.02
N LEU A 902 -0.16 14.51 -9.99
CA LEU A 902 -0.85 15.41 -10.91
C LEU A 902 -0.09 15.62 -12.24
N GLY A 903 0.97 14.85 -12.51
CA GLY A 903 1.71 14.90 -13.78
C GLY A 903 2.72 16.04 -13.88
N VAL A 904 3.08 16.70 -12.77
CA VAL A 904 4.23 17.62 -12.73
C VAL A 904 5.50 16.78 -12.74
N SER A 905 6.16 16.73 -13.89
CA SER A 905 7.38 15.92 -14.05
C SER A 905 8.52 16.43 -13.16
N TRP A 906 9.18 15.50 -12.47
CA TRP A 906 10.36 15.78 -11.66
C TRP A 906 11.45 16.49 -12.47
N ASP A 907 11.59 16.14 -13.74
CA ASP A 907 12.57 16.72 -14.67
C ASP A 907 12.44 18.24 -14.79
N LYS A 908 11.21 18.78 -14.71
CA LYS A 908 10.96 20.23 -14.75
C LYS A 908 11.27 20.93 -13.43
N LEU A 909 11.41 20.20 -12.33
CA LEU A 909 11.74 20.74 -11.00
C LEU A 909 13.22 20.51 -10.62
N GLN A 910 13.93 19.64 -11.33
CA GLN A 910 15.35 19.34 -11.06
C GLN A 910 16.24 20.57 -11.09
N TRP A 911 16.05 21.48 -12.05
CA TRP A 911 16.86 22.71 -12.12
C TRP A 911 16.64 23.62 -10.89
N LEU A 912 15.40 23.70 -10.41
CA LEU A 912 15.05 24.48 -9.21
C LEU A 912 15.65 23.82 -7.95
N ALA A 913 15.53 22.50 -7.84
CA ALA A 913 16.12 21.73 -6.75
C ALA A 913 17.65 21.82 -6.76
N ALA A 914 18.29 21.78 -7.93
CA ALA A 914 19.73 21.95 -8.10
C ALA A 914 20.17 23.36 -7.69
N ALA A 915 19.49 24.41 -8.17
CA ALA A 915 19.79 25.79 -7.80
C ALA A 915 19.62 26.02 -6.28
N LEU A 916 18.55 25.51 -5.68
CA LEU A 916 18.31 25.59 -4.24
C LEU A 916 19.37 24.84 -3.45
N SER A 917 19.76 23.63 -3.89
CA SER A 917 20.78 22.81 -3.23
C SER A 917 22.16 23.46 -3.28
N VAL A 918 22.53 24.04 -4.44
CA VAL A 918 23.77 24.79 -4.61
C VAL A 918 23.77 26.04 -3.73
N GLY A 919 22.68 26.82 -3.74
CA GLY A 919 22.55 28.01 -2.90
C GLY A 919 22.63 27.70 -1.40
N LEU A 920 21.96 26.63 -0.97
CA LEU A 920 22.01 26.15 0.42
C LEU A 920 23.40 25.62 0.79
N GLY A 921 24.06 24.92 -0.14
CA GLY A 921 25.44 24.45 0.01
C GLY A 921 26.43 25.59 0.23
N PHE A 922 26.34 26.66 -0.57
CA PHE A 922 27.13 27.87 -0.37
C PHE A 922 26.81 28.56 0.96
N GLY A 923 25.54 28.66 1.35
CA GLY A 923 25.14 29.25 2.64
C GLY A 923 25.63 28.46 3.86
N LEU A 924 25.74 27.13 3.75
CA LEU A 924 26.22 26.24 4.81
C LEU A 924 27.73 26.02 4.79
N GLN A 925 28.45 26.51 3.77
CA GLN A 925 29.87 26.24 3.56
C GLN A 925 30.73 26.56 4.78
N GLU A 926 30.53 27.73 5.41
CA GLU A 926 31.29 28.13 6.61
C GLU A 926 30.96 27.29 7.84
N ILE A 927 29.71 26.84 7.97
CA ILE A 927 29.31 25.96 9.07
C ILE A 927 29.99 24.59 8.92
N PHE A 928 30.01 24.07 7.69
CA PHE A 928 30.66 22.80 7.37
C PHE A 928 32.18 22.87 7.54
N GLY A 929 32.81 23.96 7.09
CA GLY A 929 34.25 24.19 7.30
C GLY A 929 34.62 24.16 8.79
N ASN A 930 33.88 24.88 9.64
CA ASN A 930 34.11 24.87 11.08
C ASN A 930 33.85 23.50 11.74
N PHE A 931 32.87 22.75 11.23
CA PHE A 931 32.60 21.39 11.71
C PHE A 931 33.75 20.43 11.39
N VAL A 932 34.20 20.41 10.12
CA VAL A 932 35.31 19.57 9.67
C VAL A 932 36.60 19.95 10.38
N SER A 933 36.91 21.25 10.51
CA SER A 933 38.05 21.71 11.29
C SER A 933 37.97 21.29 12.76
N GLY A 934 36.76 21.26 13.34
CA GLY A 934 36.56 20.72 14.69
C GLY A 934 36.91 19.23 14.80
N LEU A 935 36.52 18.41 13.82
CA LEU A 935 36.92 17.00 13.77
C LEU A 935 38.43 16.84 13.60
N ILE A 936 39.06 17.62 12.71
CA ILE A 936 40.52 17.63 12.51
C ILE A 936 41.24 17.92 13.83
N ILE A 937 40.83 18.96 14.57
CA ILE A 937 41.42 19.30 15.87
C ILE A 937 41.28 18.14 16.87
N LEU A 938 40.15 17.45 16.89
CA LEU A 938 39.92 16.31 17.81
C LEU A 938 40.75 15.07 17.45
N PHE A 939 40.93 14.80 16.14
CA PHE A 939 41.66 13.65 15.64
C PHE A 939 43.18 13.86 15.66
N GLU A 940 43.67 14.94 15.05
CA GLU A 940 45.11 15.23 14.94
C GLU A 940 45.68 15.85 16.22
N ARG A 941 44.83 16.42 17.08
CA ARG A 941 45.18 17.04 18.37
C ARG A 941 46.35 18.06 18.29
N PRO A 942 46.35 19.04 17.34
CA PRO A 942 47.35 20.11 17.32
C PRO A 942 47.24 21.06 18.52
N VAL A 943 46.07 21.06 19.19
CA VAL A 943 45.79 21.78 20.43
C VAL A 943 44.92 20.89 21.32
N ARG A 944 45.20 20.89 22.63
CA ARG A 944 44.45 20.14 23.64
C ARG A 944 43.80 21.10 24.64
N ILE A 945 42.75 20.62 25.30
CA ILE A 945 42.17 21.35 26.43
C ILE A 945 43.23 21.43 27.54
N GLY A 946 43.55 22.64 27.98
CA GLY A 946 44.63 22.94 28.91
C GLY A 946 45.91 23.49 28.27
N ASP A 947 46.05 23.43 26.94
CA ASP A 947 47.21 23.99 26.26
C ASP A 947 47.18 25.52 26.28
N THR A 948 48.35 26.15 26.44
CA THR A 948 48.49 27.60 26.25
C THR A 948 48.86 27.90 24.81
N VAL A 949 48.00 28.63 24.11
CA VAL A 949 48.14 28.88 22.68
C VAL A 949 47.98 30.35 22.35
N THR A 950 48.59 30.76 21.24
CA THR A 950 48.40 32.08 20.64
C THR A 950 47.92 31.89 19.20
N ILE A 951 46.80 32.55 18.86
CA ILE A 951 46.21 32.56 17.52
C ILE A 951 45.79 33.99 17.17
N GLY A 952 46.35 34.51 16.08
CA GLY A 952 46.24 35.93 15.75
C GLY A 952 46.76 36.81 16.89
N THR A 953 45.90 37.67 17.44
CA THR A 953 46.21 38.56 18.58
C THR A 953 45.78 38.01 19.94
N PHE A 954 45.14 36.83 19.97
CA PHE A 954 44.62 36.25 21.19
C PHE A 954 45.60 35.22 21.75
N SER A 955 45.91 35.32 23.04
CA SER A 955 46.79 34.39 23.75
C SER A 955 46.10 33.91 25.03
N GLY A 956 46.16 32.62 25.34
CA GLY A 956 45.53 32.10 26.54
C GLY A 956 45.45 30.58 26.57
N THR A 957 44.76 30.04 27.56
CA THR A 957 44.62 28.60 27.77
C THR A 957 43.33 28.07 27.14
N VAL A 958 43.40 26.98 26.37
CA VAL A 958 42.23 26.37 25.75
C VAL A 958 41.33 25.74 26.81
N SER A 959 40.13 26.26 26.97
CA SER A 959 39.20 25.84 28.02
C SER A 959 38.18 24.81 27.53
N LYS A 960 37.71 24.91 26.27
CA LYS A 960 36.73 23.98 25.71
C LYS A 960 36.78 23.93 24.19
N ILE A 961 36.83 22.72 23.62
CA ILE A 961 36.68 22.48 22.18
C ILE A 961 35.24 22.05 21.91
N ARG A 962 34.50 22.80 21.07
CA ARG A 962 33.15 22.43 20.60
C ARG A 962 33.16 22.17 19.10
N ILE A 963 32.03 21.71 18.59
CA ILE A 963 31.91 21.28 17.18
C ILE A 963 32.18 22.38 16.15
N ARG A 964 31.95 23.66 16.47
CA ARG A 964 32.17 24.80 15.52
C ARG A 964 33.21 25.81 15.99
N ALA A 965 33.53 25.83 17.27
CA ALA A 965 34.40 26.83 17.85
C ALA A 965 35.11 26.27 19.07
N THR A 966 36.31 26.79 19.32
CA THR A 966 37.12 26.49 20.49
C THR A 966 37.22 27.75 21.34
N THR A 967 37.03 27.59 22.64
CA THR A 967 37.09 28.67 23.62
C THR A 967 38.47 28.71 24.25
N ILE A 968 39.10 29.88 24.22
CA ILE A 968 40.35 30.18 24.91
C ILE A 968 40.03 31.12 26.08
N THR A 969 40.67 30.91 27.22
CA THR A 969 40.61 31.83 28.36
C THR A 969 41.91 32.62 28.41
N ASP A 970 41.83 33.93 28.16
CA ASP A 970 42.97 34.86 28.22
C ASP A 970 43.43 35.09 29.67
N PHE A 971 44.60 35.70 29.87
CA PHE A 971 45.19 36.03 31.16
C PHE A 971 44.29 36.95 32.01
N ASP A 972 43.44 37.76 31.37
CA ASP A 972 42.38 38.57 32.01
C ASP A 972 41.15 37.74 32.44
N ARG A 973 41.17 36.41 32.28
CA ARG A 973 40.03 35.48 32.44
C ARG A 973 38.85 35.75 31.49
N LYS A 974 39.09 36.39 30.35
CA LYS A 974 38.08 36.56 29.29
C LYS A 974 37.96 35.28 28.48
N GLU A 975 36.74 34.81 28.23
CA GLU A 975 36.49 33.70 27.29
C GLU A 975 36.39 34.22 25.86
N VAL A 976 37.36 33.87 25.02
CA VAL A 976 37.39 34.21 23.60
C VAL A 976 36.95 32.97 22.81
N ILE A 977 35.85 33.10 22.06
CA ILE A 977 35.29 32.02 21.23
C ILE A 977 35.81 32.19 19.81
N ILE A 978 36.64 31.25 19.36
CA ILE A 978 37.30 31.32 18.06
C ILE A 978 36.77 30.20 17.17
N PRO A 979 36.34 30.49 15.92
CA PRO A 979 35.89 29.48 14.98
C PRO A 979 36.96 28.39 14.77
N ASN A 980 36.56 27.12 14.71
CA ASN A 980 37.52 26.01 14.57
C ASN A 980 38.34 26.11 13.28
N LYS A 981 37.75 26.68 12.21
CA LYS A 981 38.44 26.90 10.94
C LYS A 981 39.74 27.69 11.13
N ALA A 982 39.74 28.71 12.00
CA ALA A 982 40.92 29.53 12.27
C ALA A 982 42.09 28.70 12.82
N PHE A 983 41.85 27.71 13.70
CA PHE A 983 42.91 26.86 14.24
C PHE A 983 43.57 25.94 13.21
N VAL A 984 42.92 25.72 12.07
CA VAL A 984 43.44 24.89 10.97
C VAL A 984 44.05 25.77 9.88
N THR A 985 43.48 26.94 9.60
CA THR A 985 43.89 27.79 8.47
C THR A 985 44.84 28.93 8.85
N GLU A 986 44.82 29.41 10.09
CA GLU A 986 45.67 30.50 10.56
C GLU A 986 46.93 29.99 11.28
N ARG A 987 47.92 30.89 11.47
CA ARG A 987 49.13 30.56 12.21
C ARG A 987 48.82 30.41 13.70
N LEU A 988 49.00 29.20 14.21
CA LEU A 988 48.85 28.83 15.60
C LEU A 988 50.23 28.63 16.25
N ILE A 989 50.45 29.23 17.43
CA ILE A 989 51.61 28.96 18.28
C ILE A 989 51.11 28.22 19.52
N ASN A 990 51.58 26.99 19.74
CA ASN A 990 51.27 26.23 20.95
C ASN A 990 52.51 26.24 21.87
N TRP A 991 52.38 26.85 23.05
CA TRP A 991 53.47 27.03 24.01
C TRP A 991 53.67 25.81 24.93
N SER A 992 52.78 24.81 24.86
CA SER A 992 52.77 23.68 25.78
C SER A 992 52.58 22.31 25.10
N LEU A 993 52.76 22.22 23.78
CA LEU A 993 52.44 21.03 22.99
C LEU A 993 53.32 19.81 23.36
N THR A 994 54.64 20.03 23.42
CA THR A 994 55.64 18.98 23.68
C THR A 994 56.09 19.01 25.14
N ASP A 995 56.43 20.21 25.63
CA ASP A 995 56.77 20.49 27.02
C ASP A 995 56.34 21.92 27.38
N THR A 996 56.46 22.29 28.66
CA THR A 996 56.15 23.63 29.19
C THR A 996 57.39 24.51 29.37
N ILE A 997 58.55 24.05 28.91
CA ILE A 997 59.83 24.70 29.13
C ILE A 997 59.90 25.95 28.24
N THR A 998 60.16 27.12 28.83
CA THR A 998 60.22 28.36 28.06
C THR A 998 61.53 29.11 28.29
N ARG A 999 62.13 29.60 27.19
CA ARG A 999 63.35 30.39 27.24
C ARG A 999 63.07 31.84 27.60
N VAL A 1000 63.65 32.31 28.69
CA VAL A 1000 63.65 33.70 29.14
C VAL A 1000 64.96 34.36 28.72
N VAL A 1001 64.88 35.62 28.28
CA VAL A 1001 66.04 36.43 27.94
C VAL A 1001 65.94 37.72 28.74
N ILE A 1002 66.89 37.95 29.64
CA ILE A 1002 67.05 39.17 30.40
C ILE A 1002 68.17 39.98 29.75
N ARG A 1003 67.89 41.26 29.46
CA ARG A 1003 68.85 42.19 28.85
C ARG A 1003 69.31 43.18 29.90
N LEU A 1004 70.61 43.33 30.06
CA LEU A 1004 71.22 44.27 31.00
C LEU A 1004 72.31 45.08 30.30
N GLY A 1005 72.24 46.40 30.37
CA GLY A 1005 73.32 47.30 29.94
C GLY A 1005 74.11 47.80 31.15
N VAL A 1006 75.42 47.53 31.20
CA VAL A 1006 76.32 48.03 32.27
C VAL A 1006 77.22 49.16 31.75
N ALA A 1007 77.73 50.01 32.62
CA ALA A 1007 78.51 51.18 32.21
C ALA A 1007 79.86 50.80 31.59
N TYR A 1008 80.33 51.63 30.64
CA TYR A 1008 81.66 51.49 30.06
C TYR A 1008 82.76 51.52 31.13
N GLY A 1009 83.67 50.54 31.04
CA GLY A 1009 84.74 50.31 32.03
C GLY A 1009 84.37 49.32 33.15
N SER A 1010 83.15 48.75 33.14
CA SER A 1010 82.80 47.64 34.02
C SER A 1010 83.58 46.37 33.65
N ASP A 1011 83.96 45.58 34.65
CA ASP A 1011 84.63 44.30 34.46
C ASP A 1011 83.64 43.27 33.86
N LEU A 1012 83.83 42.93 32.58
CA LEU A 1012 82.95 42.05 31.81
C LEU A 1012 82.87 40.64 32.38
N ASP A 1013 83.99 40.10 32.89
CA ASP A 1013 84.05 38.77 33.47
C ASP A 1013 83.31 38.76 34.82
N LYS A 1014 83.45 39.83 35.60
CA LYS A 1014 82.71 40.02 36.85
C LYS A 1014 81.20 40.17 36.61
N VAL A 1015 80.79 40.93 35.58
CA VAL A 1015 79.38 41.07 35.16
C VAL A 1015 78.80 39.73 34.75
N LYS A 1016 79.53 38.96 33.93
CA LYS A 1016 79.14 37.61 33.53
C LYS A 1016 78.96 36.69 34.74
N ALA A 1017 79.91 36.68 35.66
CA ALA A 1017 79.86 35.86 36.86
C ALA A 1017 78.64 36.18 37.73
N ILE A 1018 78.34 37.47 37.94
CA ILE A 1018 77.19 37.90 38.76
C ILE A 1018 75.85 37.59 38.08
N LEU A 1019 75.74 37.79 36.77
CA LEU A 1019 74.53 37.43 36.03
C LEU A 1019 74.28 35.92 36.03
N LEU A 1020 75.34 35.11 35.92
CA LEU A 1020 75.25 33.65 36.06
C LEU A 1020 74.89 33.24 37.49
N GLN A 1021 75.50 33.86 38.49
CA GLN A 1021 75.19 33.62 39.90
C GLN A 1021 73.71 33.91 40.19
N ALA A 1022 73.20 35.06 39.76
CA ALA A 1022 71.80 35.43 39.92
C ALA A 1022 70.85 34.39 39.30
N ALA A 1023 71.22 33.84 38.13
CA ALA A 1023 70.43 32.82 37.46
C ALA A 1023 70.53 31.45 38.14
N MET A 1024 71.73 31.02 38.56
CA MET A 1024 71.96 29.72 39.19
C MET A 1024 71.39 29.63 40.60
N GLU A 1025 71.35 30.72 41.36
CA GLU A 1025 70.78 30.73 42.71
C GLU A 1025 69.24 30.79 42.70
N HIS A 1026 68.63 31.08 41.55
CA HIS A 1026 67.19 31.28 41.45
C HIS A 1026 66.43 29.95 41.37
N PRO A 1027 65.51 29.65 42.31
CA PRO A 1027 64.90 28.31 42.45
C PRO A 1027 64.05 27.86 41.26
N LYS A 1028 63.56 28.80 40.44
CA LYS A 1028 62.73 28.52 39.26
C LYS A 1028 63.50 28.41 37.94
N VAL A 1029 64.80 28.72 37.94
CA VAL A 1029 65.65 28.62 36.75
C VAL A 1029 66.13 27.17 36.60
N MET A 1030 66.10 26.66 35.37
CA MET A 1030 66.58 25.31 35.08
C MET A 1030 68.11 25.30 34.98
N HIS A 1031 68.73 24.25 35.54
CA HIS A 1031 70.17 24.00 35.40
C HIS A 1031 70.51 23.20 34.13
N ASP A 1032 69.51 22.56 33.52
CA ASP A 1032 69.64 21.86 32.24
C ASP A 1032 68.42 22.22 31.37
N PRO A 1033 68.57 23.00 30.28
CA PRO A 1033 69.83 23.60 29.79
C PRO A 1033 70.36 24.69 30.73
N GLU A 1034 71.68 24.77 30.87
CA GLU A 1034 72.36 25.73 31.76
C GLU A 1034 72.12 27.19 31.34
N PRO A 1035 71.89 28.13 32.28
CA PRO A 1035 71.83 29.55 31.98
C PRO A 1035 73.13 30.04 31.35
N ALA A 1036 73.01 30.87 30.30
CA ALA A 1036 74.15 31.39 29.58
C ALA A 1036 74.07 32.92 29.49
N VAL A 1037 75.18 33.58 29.78
CA VAL A 1037 75.32 35.03 29.64
C VAL A 1037 76.18 35.34 28.43
N PHE A 1038 75.65 36.15 27.52
CA PHE A 1038 76.32 36.61 26.32
C PHE A 1038 76.57 38.10 26.43
N PHE A 1039 77.81 38.54 26.19
CA PHE A 1039 78.05 39.92 25.80
C PHE A 1039 77.62 40.08 24.34
N THR A 1040 76.63 40.93 24.09
CA THR A 1040 75.94 40.98 22.80
C THR A 1040 76.47 42.10 21.91
N THR A 1041 76.58 43.32 22.42
CA THR A 1041 76.97 44.49 21.63
C THR A 1041 77.54 45.58 22.53
N PHE A 1042 78.47 46.37 21.99
CA PHE A 1042 78.86 47.67 22.55
C PHE A 1042 77.77 48.70 22.20
N GLY A 1043 76.92 49.03 23.16
CA GLY A 1043 75.82 49.98 22.99
C GLY A 1043 76.29 51.45 23.04
N PRO A 1044 75.41 52.42 22.71
CA PRO A 1044 75.77 53.84 22.67
C PRO A 1044 76.28 54.41 24.00
N SER A 1045 75.83 53.86 25.13
CA SER A 1045 76.26 54.25 26.48
C SER A 1045 76.41 53.06 27.45
N THR A 1046 76.17 51.84 26.95
CA THR A 1046 76.10 50.59 27.72
C THR A 1046 76.97 49.51 27.08
N LEU A 1047 77.44 48.58 27.90
CA LEU A 1047 77.94 47.28 27.50
C LEU A 1047 76.78 46.29 27.66
N ASP A 1048 76.20 45.81 26.56
CA ASP A 1048 74.93 45.07 26.58
C ASP A 1048 75.14 43.57 26.74
N HIS A 1049 74.58 43.01 27.81
CA HIS A 1049 74.58 41.59 28.12
C HIS A 1049 73.18 40.98 28.00
N GLU A 1050 73.10 39.75 27.48
CA GLU A 1050 71.91 38.91 27.51
C GLU A 1050 72.14 37.71 28.42
N LEU A 1051 71.37 37.63 29.50
CA LEU A 1051 71.22 36.42 30.30
C LEU A 1051 70.07 35.58 29.70
N ARG A 1052 70.41 34.43 29.14
CA ARG A 1052 69.46 33.47 28.56
C ARG A 1052 69.32 32.28 29.49
N LEU A 1053 68.10 31.93 29.86
CA LEU A 1053 67.80 30.85 30.79
C LEU A 1053 66.47 30.19 30.43
N TYR A 1054 66.21 29.03 31.03
CA TYR A 1054 64.95 28.31 30.85
C TYR A 1054 64.22 28.20 32.19
N VAL A 1055 62.89 28.28 32.15
CA VAL A 1055 62.02 28.00 33.30
C VAL A 1055 61.08 26.84 32.95
N ARG A 1056 60.70 26.04 33.95
CA ARG A 1056 59.93 24.79 33.76
C ARG A 1056 58.50 25.01 33.31
N GLU A 1057 57.87 26.09 33.77
CA GLU A 1057 56.49 26.43 33.47
C GLU A 1057 56.38 27.82 32.85
N LEU A 1058 55.48 27.96 31.86
CA LEU A 1058 55.22 29.24 31.20
C LEU A 1058 54.77 30.34 32.19
N ARG A 1059 54.04 29.97 33.26
CA ARG A 1059 53.55 30.91 34.28
C ARG A 1059 54.67 31.50 35.13
N ASP A 1060 55.78 30.77 35.29
CA ASP A 1060 56.93 31.23 36.05
C ASP A 1060 57.76 32.27 35.31
N ARG A 1061 57.57 32.43 33.99
CA ARG A 1061 58.31 33.37 33.15
C ARG A 1061 58.32 34.78 33.72
N SER A 1062 57.15 35.37 33.98
CA SER A 1062 57.05 36.76 34.43
C SER A 1062 57.56 36.95 35.86
N TYR A 1063 57.24 36.02 36.77
CA TYR A 1063 57.71 36.07 38.16
C TYR A 1063 59.23 35.94 38.24
N THR A 1064 59.80 34.98 37.51
CA THR A 1064 61.25 34.76 37.46
C THR A 1064 61.97 35.96 36.85
N VAL A 1065 61.40 36.63 35.85
CA VAL A 1065 61.97 37.88 35.31
C VAL A 1065 62.01 39.00 36.36
N ASP A 1066 60.91 39.21 37.11
CA ASP A 1066 60.89 40.24 38.17
C ASP A 1066 61.90 39.91 39.29
N GLU A 1067 61.87 38.68 39.79
CA GLU A 1067 62.76 38.21 40.87
C GLU A 1067 64.23 38.26 40.45
N LEU A 1068 64.56 37.83 39.23
CA LEU A 1068 65.92 37.92 38.70
C LEU A 1068 66.36 39.36 38.48
N ASN A 1069 65.54 40.23 37.89
CA ASN A 1069 65.92 41.63 37.68
C ASN A 1069 66.22 42.33 39.01
N ARG A 1070 65.43 42.08 40.05
CA ARG A 1070 65.69 42.60 41.41
C ARG A 1070 66.97 42.03 42.01
N THR A 1071 67.22 40.74 41.79
CA THR A 1071 68.43 40.07 42.29
C THR A 1071 69.68 40.58 41.58
N ILE A 1072 69.61 40.76 40.26
CA ILE A 1072 70.66 41.32 39.42
C ILE A 1072 70.98 42.75 39.86
N ASP A 1073 69.98 43.61 40.04
CA ASP A 1073 70.18 44.99 40.54
C ASP A 1073 70.91 45.01 41.89
N ARG A 1074 70.46 44.19 42.85
CA ARG A 1074 71.10 44.05 44.16
C ARG A 1074 72.55 43.59 44.04
N LEU A 1075 72.81 42.51 43.30
CA LEU A 1075 74.16 41.94 43.16
C LEU A 1075 75.10 42.89 42.40
N CYS A 1076 74.60 43.60 41.38
CA CYS A 1076 75.38 44.62 40.69
C CYS A 1076 75.79 45.74 41.66
N ARG A 1077 74.85 46.24 42.49
CA ARG A 1077 75.13 47.28 43.49
C ARG A 1077 76.13 46.83 44.55
N GLU A 1078 75.98 45.63 45.10
CA GLU A 1078 76.90 45.06 46.11
C GLU A 1078 78.33 44.85 45.57
N ASN A 1079 78.46 44.63 44.27
CA ASN A 1079 79.75 44.36 43.62
C ASN A 1079 80.36 45.58 42.90
N GLY A 1080 79.78 46.76 43.06
CA GLY A 1080 80.25 47.99 42.44
C GLY A 1080 80.10 48.04 40.92
N ILE A 1081 79.19 47.25 40.35
CA ILE A 1081 78.85 47.28 38.92
C ILE A 1081 77.77 48.33 38.71
N ASN A 1082 78.12 49.37 37.94
CA ASN A 1082 77.20 50.46 37.64
C ASN A 1082 76.33 50.08 36.43
N ILE A 1083 75.02 49.95 36.64
CA ILE A 1083 74.05 49.79 35.54
C ILE A 1083 74.01 51.13 34.81
N ALA A 1084 74.28 51.13 33.50
CA ALA A 1084 74.55 52.38 32.81
C ALA A 1084 73.28 53.23 32.66
N PHE A 1085 73.42 54.52 32.95
CA PHE A 1085 72.53 55.55 32.45
C PHE A 1085 73.07 56.06 31.10
N ASN A 1086 72.23 56.72 30.31
CA ASN A 1086 72.66 57.36 29.07
C ASN A 1086 73.80 58.35 29.37
N GLN A 1087 74.97 58.14 28.75
CA GLN A 1087 76.12 59.02 28.91
C GLN A 1087 76.12 60.07 27.79
N LEU A 1088 76.38 61.32 28.17
CA LEU A 1088 76.53 62.43 27.24
C LEU A 1088 77.86 63.13 27.52
N GLU A 1089 78.76 63.10 26.54
CA GLU A 1089 79.95 63.94 26.57
C GLU A 1089 79.56 65.33 26.04
N VAL A 1090 79.66 66.34 26.90
CA VAL A 1090 79.30 67.73 26.55
C VAL A 1090 80.59 68.53 26.41
N HIS A 1091 80.94 68.90 25.18
CA HIS A 1091 82.02 69.85 24.94
C HIS A 1091 81.49 71.28 25.01
N LEU A 1092 81.83 71.98 26.09
CA LEU A 1092 81.47 73.39 26.27
C LEU A 1092 82.60 74.27 25.72
N HIS A 1093 82.27 75.11 24.74
CA HIS A 1093 83.19 76.10 24.16
C HIS A 1093 82.88 77.50 24.68
N ASN A 1094 83.87 78.17 25.29
CA ASN A 1094 83.74 79.58 25.67
C ASN A 1094 84.19 80.52 24.51
N LYS A 1095 83.72 81.77 24.48
CA LYS A 1095 83.98 82.78 23.44
C LYS A 1095 85.47 83.13 23.21
N LYS A 1096 86.40 82.64 24.05
CA LYS A 1096 87.86 82.78 23.89
C LYS A 1096 88.55 81.57 23.24
N GLY A 1097 87.81 80.52 22.86
CA GLY A 1097 88.37 79.34 22.19
C GLY A 1097 89.03 78.31 23.11
N GLU A 1098 88.89 78.44 24.43
CA GLU A 1098 89.31 77.42 25.39
C GLU A 1098 88.24 76.32 25.51
N GLN A 1099 88.64 75.07 25.32
CA GLN A 1099 87.78 73.89 25.39
C GLN A 1099 87.82 73.32 26.81
N HIS A 1100 86.66 73.23 27.46
CA HIS A 1100 86.51 72.49 28.72
C HIS A 1100 85.65 71.25 28.44
N THR A 1101 86.28 70.07 28.51
CA THR A 1101 85.57 68.80 28.46
C THR A 1101 85.28 68.36 29.88
N GLU A 1102 84.02 68.45 30.30
CA GLU A 1102 83.59 67.95 31.59
C GLU A 1102 82.97 66.56 31.39
N VAL A 1103 83.74 65.50 31.69
CA VAL A 1103 83.21 64.13 31.73
C VAL A 1103 82.63 63.91 33.13
N LYS A 1104 81.31 64.03 33.26
CA LYS A 1104 80.65 63.82 34.54
C LYS A 1104 80.57 62.31 34.86
N ARG A 1105 81.56 61.80 35.60
CA ARG A 1105 81.56 60.46 36.20
C ARG A 1105 81.29 60.60 37.70
N ASP A 1106 80.19 60.05 38.19
CA ASP A 1106 79.78 60.16 39.60
C ASP A 1106 79.82 58.77 40.26
N LEU A 1107 80.74 58.57 41.22
CA LEU A 1107 80.78 57.41 42.14
C LEU A 1107 81.46 57.77 43.49
N GLY A 1108 80.63 57.98 44.53
CA GLY A 1108 80.78 57.50 45.92
C GLY A 1108 81.95 57.96 46.83
N LYS A 1109 81.65 58.70 47.92
CA LYS A 1109 82.53 58.96 49.09
C LYS A 1109 82.11 58.10 50.30
N GLU A 1110 83.09 57.47 50.97
CA GLU A 1110 82.98 56.89 52.33
C GLU A 1110 83.24 57.96 53.43
N ALA A 1111 82.63 57.78 54.61
CA ALA A 1111 82.84 58.53 55.87
C ALA A 1111 83.15 57.50 56.97
N GLY A 1112 83.97 57.69 58.00
CA GLY A 1112 84.83 58.75 58.53
C GLY A 1112 85.34 58.29 59.92
N GLU A 1113 86.35 58.96 60.49
CA GLU A 1113 86.71 59.02 61.93
C GLU A 1113 87.85 60.07 62.01
N ASP A 1114 87.95 60.99 62.97
CA ASP A 1114 87.97 60.77 64.42
C ASP A 1114 88.01 62.12 65.17
N LYS A 1115 87.64 62.17 66.47
CA LYS A 1115 88.06 63.25 67.38
C LYS A 1115 87.94 62.90 68.88
N ARG A 1116 89.09 62.79 69.55
CA ARG A 1116 89.52 63.34 70.87
C ARG A 1116 91.03 63.04 71.07
N LEU A 1117 91.99 63.95 70.83
CA LEU A 1117 92.61 65.01 71.66
C LEU A 1117 93.40 64.58 72.94
N ALA A 1118 94.72 64.75 72.85
CA ALA A 1118 95.82 64.90 73.83
C ALA A 1118 95.75 64.23 75.23
N GLY A 1119 96.63 63.23 75.37
CA GLY A 1119 97.62 63.08 76.44
C GLY A 1119 98.88 62.51 75.79
#